data_AF-A0A968VMG1-F1
#
_entry.id   AF-A0A968VMG1-F1
#
_cell.length_a   1.000
_cell.length_b   1.000
_cell.length_c   1.000
_cell.angle_alpha   90.00
_cell.angle_beta   90.00
_cell.angle_gamma   90.00
#
_symmetry.space_group_name_H-M   'P 1'
#
loop_
_entity.id
_entity.type
_entity.pdbx_description
1 polymer ?
#
loop_
_entity_poly.entity_id
_entity_poly.type
_entity_poly.pdbx_seq_one_letter_code
_entity_poly.pdbx_strand_id
1 'polypeptide(L)'
;MAQGTLLFADVSGSTALAERLSERGREGSEIVTATLNSYFGTMIQIVQAAGGDILTFGGDALLVLFSSDAHAQNAAHAALALLHELHDFERSVSGVGTFRLSMHIGVESGRIALVSAGPPDALRYGVMGATVNRVALAEGCGGRGELVVGPNTWQHIAVFASAEERQPGYFKVDHLVGQQHGSPVQEQLPSLDHSVAAVAELITRLEHLTPYLPPDLLVRILADPQRPRVEADLRPVTVLFAQLRGLGTFIESLPAADAANVLDAVLSPIQAAVQRYGGFINKLDLADEGEKILAVFGAPTAYEDHAERAGRAALAMLDVIADCRLQIVDCTDLQLRVGLNTGLVFAGNVGTAERKEYTVMGDAVNVAARVMAKAEWGAIWCSAATADRINPRLHCEDRGQAQVRGRVEALQLYALVGEREAVLPPVEHLPLVGRDVELAWLEERLDAVRAGSGRVLRISGEAGIGKTRLVAELLARHAAELRLIEVSCLSYATNTPYAPWSEVLKALCGITSGEAQEQRALKLAAALSQLGAGSEEWMPLLAELVRLDVADNVLVRALDPQQRQSRRFELIADLLLAEAAREPLMLFLDNLQWADQISLDLWQYLAGRVDEAPIALLAAHRSGLNWGDDTQGDRAEELVVPELPASACAALLDQQPEAAQLSPEVREQIVARADGNPLYLEELTRALAAQESEIALDALPDSLNELLLARIDRLDERSRTLLRVAAVIGQRFPVDVLRHIQGTDYQALLQQLTRLDAEEVTQLERENPERVHLFATRCCKRSPIRACSSPAAVKFTVVSAIIWSGAMPPIGRRCARSTAIACSPAAWCRSGATAPCCAALTAR
;
A
#
# COMPACT_ATOMS: atom_id res chain seq x y z
N MET A 1 -19.00 -12.40 -24.14
CA MET A 1 -19.30 -11.39 -25.19
C MET A 1 -20.75 -10.97 -25.04
N ALA A 2 -21.00 -9.69 -24.78
CA ALA A 2 -22.34 -9.09 -24.71
C ALA A 2 -22.53 -8.13 -25.89
N GLN A 3 -23.77 -7.97 -26.35
CA GLN A 3 -24.17 -6.89 -27.27
C GLN A 3 -24.84 -5.81 -26.44
N GLY A 4 -24.44 -4.56 -26.60
CA GLY A 4 -25.02 -3.46 -25.84
C GLY A 4 -24.44 -2.09 -26.20
N THR A 5 -24.73 -1.11 -25.37
CA THR A 5 -24.17 0.24 -25.46
C THR A 5 -23.35 0.57 -24.23
N LEU A 6 -22.13 1.07 -24.44
CA LEU A 6 -21.31 1.68 -23.39
C LEU A 6 -21.57 3.18 -23.34
N LEU A 7 -21.67 3.71 -22.13
CA LEU A 7 -21.62 5.12 -21.83
C LEU A 7 -20.38 5.35 -20.96
N PHE A 8 -19.49 6.24 -21.42
CA PHE A 8 -18.32 6.68 -20.67
C PHE A 8 -18.48 8.17 -20.36
N ALA A 9 -18.53 8.52 -19.09
CA ALA A 9 -18.68 9.89 -18.62
C ALA A 9 -17.45 10.31 -17.82
N ASP A 10 -16.64 11.21 -18.36
CA ASP A 10 -15.46 11.77 -17.69
C ASP A 10 -15.81 13.08 -16.97
N VAL A 11 -15.57 13.15 -15.67
CA VAL A 11 -15.88 14.33 -14.84
C VAL A 11 -14.73 15.31 -14.85
N SER A 12 -14.83 16.31 -15.70
CA SER A 12 -13.95 17.47 -15.75
C SER A 12 -14.06 18.39 -14.52
N GLY A 13 -12.89 18.75 -13.97
CA GLY A 13 -12.73 19.72 -12.87
C GLY A 13 -12.50 19.09 -11.50
N SER A 14 -12.71 17.78 -11.38
CA SER A 14 -12.40 16.94 -10.21
C SER A 14 -10.90 16.96 -9.88
N THR A 15 -10.05 16.86 -10.90
CA THR A 15 -8.59 16.89 -10.76
C THR A 15 -8.11 18.25 -10.24
N ALA A 16 -8.63 19.36 -10.77
CA ALA A 16 -8.27 20.70 -10.30
C ALA A 16 -8.77 20.98 -8.87
N LEU A 17 -9.94 20.43 -8.51
CA LEU A 17 -10.45 20.42 -7.14
C LEU A 17 -9.52 19.64 -6.22
N ALA A 18 -9.09 18.45 -6.62
CA ALA A 18 -8.17 17.61 -5.86
C ALA A 18 -6.80 18.28 -5.70
N GLU A 19 -6.19 18.80 -6.77
CA GLU A 19 -4.89 19.49 -6.75
C GLU A 19 -4.91 20.68 -5.79
N ARG A 20 -5.87 21.61 -5.91
CA ARG A 20 -5.95 22.79 -5.01
C ARG A 20 -6.26 22.45 -3.57
N LEU A 21 -7.03 21.39 -3.34
CA LEU A 21 -7.37 20.98 -1.98
C LEU A 21 -6.28 20.10 -1.35
N SER A 22 -5.39 19.50 -2.15
CA SER A 22 -4.23 18.77 -1.65
C SER A 22 -3.26 19.69 -0.88
N GLU A 23 -3.17 20.98 -1.25
CA GLU A 23 -2.39 21.99 -0.52
C GLU A 23 -2.93 22.28 0.90
N ARG A 24 -4.21 21.99 1.16
CA ARG A 24 -4.80 22.05 2.50
C ARG A 24 -4.67 20.74 3.28
N GLY A 25 -3.95 19.78 2.73
CA GLY A 25 -3.80 18.44 3.28
C GLY A 25 -5.15 17.76 3.50
N ARG A 26 -5.42 17.41 4.75
CA ARG A 26 -6.44 16.45 5.10
C ARG A 26 -7.89 16.98 5.06
N GLU A 27 -8.12 18.21 5.52
CA GLU A 27 -9.45 18.86 5.40
C GLU A 27 -9.84 19.00 3.93
N GLY A 28 -8.88 19.32 3.07
CA GLY A 28 -9.08 19.38 1.63
C GLY A 28 -9.50 18.03 1.04
N SER A 29 -8.81 16.95 1.42
CA SER A 29 -9.08 15.59 0.93
C SER A 29 -10.48 15.08 1.31
N GLU A 30 -10.98 15.39 2.52
CA GLU A 30 -12.35 15.07 2.92
C GLU A 30 -13.40 15.83 2.10
N ILE A 31 -13.12 17.11 1.82
CA ILE A 31 -14.00 17.93 0.99
C ILE A 31 -14.05 17.38 -0.43
N VAL A 32 -12.91 16.96 -1.01
CA VAL A 32 -12.87 16.31 -2.33
C VAL A 32 -13.79 15.09 -2.33
N THR A 33 -13.60 14.19 -1.36
CA THR A 33 -14.35 12.92 -1.29
C THR A 33 -15.84 13.14 -1.07
N ALA A 34 -16.22 14.02 -0.15
CA ALA A 34 -17.62 14.33 0.09
C ALA A 34 -18.27 14.97 -1.15
N THR A 35 -17.52 15.79 -1.89
CA THR A 35 -18.00 16.42 -3.12
C THR A 35 -18.18 15.37 -4.24
N LEU A 36 -17.18 14.51 -4.45
CA LEU A 36 -17.24 13.45 -5.45
C LEU A 36 -18.33 12.41 -5.13
N ASN A 37 -18.47 11.98 -3.87
CA ASN A 37 -19.53 11.05 -3.48
C ASN A 37 -20.93 11.66 -3.67
N SER A 38 -21.08 12.97 -3.44
CA SER A 38 -22.34 13.66 -3.76
C SER A 38 -22.60 13.70 -5.26
N TYR A 39 -21.57 13.97 -6.07
CA TYR A 39 -21.67 14.04 -7.52
C TYR A 39 -21.99 12.67 -8.13
N PHE A 40 -21.19 11.65 -7.81
CA PHE A 40 -21.39 10.27 -8.24
C PHE A 40 -22.70 9.70 -7.72
N GLY A 41 -23.15 10.09 -6.51
CA GLY A 41 -24.43 9.65 -5.97
C GLY A 41 -25.61 10.01 -6.87
N THR A 42 -25.63 11.23 -7.40
CA THR A 42 -26.63 11.65 -8.39
C THR A 42 -26.47 10.91 -9.71
N MET A 43 -25.23 10.70 -10.19
CA MET A 43 -24.99 9.95 -11.43
C MET A 43 -25.50 8.50 -11.34
N ILE A 44 -25.22 7.82 -10.22
CA ILE A 44 -25.64 6.43 -9.96
C ILE A 44 -27.16 6.32 -10.03
N GLN A 45 -27.89 7.24 -9.39
CA GLN A 45 -29.35 7.25 -9.40
C GLN A 45 -29.94 7.38 -10.81
N ILE A 46 -29.40 8.31 -11.62
CA ILE A 46 -29.85 8.54 -12.99
C ILE A 46 -29.59 7.31 -13.86
N VAL A 47 -28.38 6.74 -13.77
CA VAL A 47 -27.98 5.56 -14.53
C VAL A 47 -28.83 4.34 -14.18
N GLN A 48 -29.04 4.08 -12.89
CA GLN A 48 -29.86 2.96 -12.43
C GLN A 48 -31.33 3.14 -12.84
N ALA A 49 -31.88 4.35 -12.77
CA ALA A 49 -33.23 4.64 -13.26
C ALA A 49 -33.38 4.38 -14.77
N ALA A 50 -32.29 4.51 -15.53
CA ALA A 50 -32.23 4.18 -16.96
C ALA A 50 -31.97 2.69 -17.27
N GLY A 51 -31.85 1.86 -16.24
CA GLY A 51 -31.54 0.44 -16.40
C GLY A 51 -30.10 0.18 -16.86
N GLY A 52 -29.19 1.11 -16.58
CA GLY A 52 -27.76 0.95 -16.83
C GLY A 52 -27.08 0.23 -15.67
N ASP A 53 -26.11 -0.61 -16.00
CA ASP A 53 -25.24 -1.30 -15.05
C ASP A 53 -23.88 -0.61 -14.95
N ILE A 54 -23.45 -0.29 -13.74
CA ILE A 54 -22.20 0.46 -13.50
C ILE A 54 -21.05 -0.53 -13.38
N LEU A 55 -20.25 -0.60 -14.44
CA LEU A 55 -19.14 -1.53 -14.55
C LEU A 55 -17.96 -1.11 -13.67
N THR A 56 -17.53 0.16 -13.74
CA THR A 56 -16.40 0.66 -12.96
C THR A 56 -16.42 2.19 -12.82
N PHE A 57 -15.72 2.71 -11.81
CA PHE A 57 -15.41 4.12 -11.63
C PHE A 57 -13.95 4.38 -12.03
N GLY A 58 -13.65 5.13 -13.08
CA GLY A 58 -12.27 5.41 -13.51
C GLY A 58 -11.71 6.69 -12.89
N GLY A 59 -11.37 6.70 -11.59
CA GLY A 59 -10.95 7.93 -10.90
C GLY A 59 -12.07 8.97 -10.87
N ASP A 60 -12.08 9.88 -11.85
CA ASP A 60 -13.12 10.85 -12.14
C ASP A 60 -14.10 10.44 -13.26
N ALA A 61 -13.97 9.26 -13.86
CA ALA A 61 -14.87 8.76 -14.89
C ALA A 61 -15.85 7.68 -14.41
N LEU A 62 -16.95 7.50 -15.15
CA LEU A 62 -17.94 6.43 -14.95
C LEU A 62 -18.10 5.64 -16.25
N LEU A 63 -18.02 4.31 -16.18
CA LEU A 63 -18.31 3.41 -17.30
C LEU A 63 -19.55 2.59 -17.02
N VAL A 64 -20.52 2.67 -17.92
CA VAL A 64 -21.86 2.09 -17.78
C VAL A 64 -22.20 1.21 -18.98
N LEU A 65 -22.80 0.05 -18.74
CA LEU A 65 -23.33 -0.85 -19.75
C LEU A 65 -24.86 -0.81 -19.79
N PHE A 66 -25.41 -0.66 -20.97
CA PHE A 66 -26.83 -0.85 -21.25
C PHE A 66 -27.01 -2.09 -22.14
N SER A 67 -27.81 -3.04 -21.66
CA SER A 67 -28.02 -4.34 -22.32
C SER A 67 -29.49 -4.62 -22.68
N SER A 68 -30.38 -3.65 -22.50
CA SER A 68 -31.81 -3.77 -22.85
C SER A 68 -32.05 -3.68 -24.35
N ASP A 69 -33.24 -4.08 -24.83
CA ASP A 69 -33.59 -3.98 -26.26
C ASP A 69 -33.46 -2.55 -26.83
N ALA A 70 -33.70 -1.54 -25.98
CA ALA A 70 -33.52 -0.11 -26.31
C ALA A 70 -32.18 0.45 -25.78
N HIS A 71 -31.13 -0.37 -25.67
CA HIS A 71 -29.86 -0.02 -25.04
C HIS A 71 -29.27 1.33 -25.50
N ALA A 72 -29.26 1.61 -26.81
CA ALA A 72 -28.69 2.83 -27.38
C ALA A 72 -29.49 4.08 -27.02
N GLN A 73 -30.84 4.00 -27.05
CA GLN A 73 -31.70 5.11 -26.66
C GLN A 73 -31.63 5.37 -25.16
N ASN A 74 -31.66 4.31 -24.34
CA ASN A 74 -31.56 4.43 -22.88
C ASN A 74 -30.22 5.06 -22.46
N ALA A 75 -29.12 4.66 -23.10
CA ALA A 75 -27.82 5.27 -22.86
C ALA A 75 -27.78 6.76 -23.24
N ALA A 76 -28.30 7.13 -24.42
CA ALA A 76 -28.33 8.52 -24.86
C ALA A 76 -29.24 9.40 -23.98
N HIS A 77 -30.41 8.89 -23.55
CA HIS A 77 -31.28 9.58 -22.60
C HIS A 77 -30.62 9.74 -21.23
N ALA A 78 -29.98 8.69 -20.71
CA ALA A 78 -29.23 8.76 -19.45
C ALA A 78 -28.12 9.82 -19.53
N ALA A 79 -27.35 9.83 -20.62
CA ALA A 79 -26.30 10.82 -20.86
C ALA A 79 -26.84 12.27 -20.84
N LEU A 80 -27.93 12.54 -21.57
CA LEU A 80 -28.55 13.87 -21.57
C LEU A 80 -29.11 14.25 -20.19
N ALA A 81 -29.69 13.30 -19.45
CA ALA A 81 -30.18 13.52 -18.10
C ALA A 81 -29.03 13.85 -17.13
N LEU A 82 -27.90 13.15 -17.22
CA LEU A 82 -26.68 13.45 -16.46
C LEU A 82 -26.19 14.87 -16.73
N LEU A 83 -26.08 15.25 -18.02
CA LEU A 83 -25.67 16.58 -18.43
C LEU A 83 -26.63 17.66 -17.92
N HIS A 84 -27.94 17.40 -17.97
CA HIS A 84 -28.96 18.34 -17.51
C HIS A 84 -28.97 18.52 -15.99
N GLU A 85 -29.00 17.43 -15.21
CA GLU A 85 -29.11 17.51 -13.75
C GLU A 85 -27.84 18.05 -13.08
N LEU A 86 -26.67 17.82 -13.69
CA LEU A 86 -25.38 18.19 -13.11
C LEU A 86 -24.74 19.43 -13.75
N HIS A 87 -25.42 20.13 -14.67
CA HIS A 87 -24.85 21.29 -15.40
C HIS A 87 -24.39 22.43 -14.47
N ASP A 88 -25.12 22.67 -13.39
CA ASP A 88 -24.91 23.75 -12.43
C ASP A 88 -24.32 23.26 -11.09
N PHE A 89 -23.72 22.07 -11.09
CA PHE A 89 -23.08 21.56 -9.88
C PHE A 89 -21.84 22.40 -9.52
N GLU A 90 -21.91 23.08 -8.39
CA GLU A 90 -20.83 23.89 -7.85
C GLU A 90 -20.53 23.56 -6.38
N ARG A 91 -19.24 23.50 -6.06
CA ARG A 91 -18.76 23.35 -4.69
C ARG A 91 -17.97 24.59 -4.29
N SER A 92 -18.50 25.36 -3.35
CA SER A 92 -17.76 26.46 -2.72
C SER A 92 -17.04 26.00 -1.47
N VAL A 93 -15.74 26.26 -1.40
CA VAL A 93 -14.88 25.97 -0.25
C VAL A 93 -14.33 27.27 0.32
N SER A 94 -14.60 27.50 1.60
CA SER A 94 -14.22 28.74 2.30
C SER A 94 -12.71 28.99 2.24
N GLY A 95 -12.32 30.11 1.66
CA GLY A 95 -10.92 30.54 1.51
C GLY A 95 -10.11 29.79 0.44
N VAL A 96 -10.74 28.95 -0.40
CA VAL A 96 -10.09 28.32 -1.57
C VAL A 96 -10.73 28.83 -2.86
N GLY A 97 -12.06 28.82 -2.92
CA GLY A 97 -12.82 29.26 -4.08
C GLY A 97 -14.04 28.38 -4.37
N THR A 98 -14.69 28.66 -5.50
CA THR A 98 -15.78 27.84 -6.04
C THR A 98 -15.25 27.00 -7.18
N PHE A 99 -15.59 25.72 -7.14
CA PHE A 99 -15.23 24.72 -8.14
C PHE A 99 -16.49 24.24 -8.84
N ARG A 100 -16.53 24.40 -10.15
CA ARG A 100 -17.61 23.87 -10.99
C ARG A 100 -17.16 22.54 -11.58
N LEU A 101 -17.97 21.51 -11.35
CA LEU A 101 -17.77 20.19 -11.97
C LEU A 101 -18.64 20.12 -13.22
N SER A 102 -18.07 19.58 -14.29
CA SER A 102 -18.75 19.33 -15.56
C SER A 102 -18.34 17.95 -16.06
N MET A 103 -19.01 17.41 -17.07
CA MET A 103 -18.60 16.14 -17.65
C MET A 103 -18.64 16.18 -19.17
N HIS A 104 -17.91 15.26 -19.79
CA HIS A 104 -18.02 14.92 -21.20
C HIS A 104 -18.51 13.49 -21.29
N ILE A 105 -19.41 13.20 -22.22
CA ILE A 105 -19.99 11.87 -22.34
C ILE A 105 -19.81 11.33 -23.75
N GLY A 106 -19.16 10.16 -23.84
CA GLY A 106 -19.10 9.33 -25.03
C GLY A 106 -20.09 8.17 -24.94
N VAL A 107 -20.75 7.83 -26.05
CA VAL A 107 -21.65 6.67 -26.12
C VAL A 107 -21.42 5.85 -27.38
N GLU A 108 -21.14 4.55 -27.24
CA GLU A 108 -20.90 3.64 -28.37
C GLU A 108 -21.64 2.30 -28.22
N SER A 109 -22.22 1.81 -29.33
CA SER A 109 -22.87 0.50 -29.42
C SER A 109 -21.94 -0.53 -30.05
N GLY A 110 -22.01 -1.77 -29.58
CA GLY A 110 -21.27 -2.85 -30.20
C GLY A 110 -21.16 -4.11 -29.36
N ARG A 111 -20.24 -4.97 -29.78
CA ARG A 111 -19.85 -6.18 -29.05
C ARG A 111 -18.83 -5.81 -27.98
N ILE A 112 -19.05 -6.31 -26.77
CA ILE A 112 -18.26 -5.99 -25.58
C ILE A 112 -17.79 -7.30 -24.96
N ALA A 113 -16.49 -7.44 -24.73
CA ALA A 113 -15.93 -8.55 -23.98
C ALA A 113 -15.95 -8.17 -22.49
N LEU A 114 -16.75 -8.90 -21.71
CA LEU A 114 -16.69 -8.83 -20.24
C LEU A 114 -15.68 -9.89 -19.80
N VAL A 115 -14.62 -9.44 -19.12
CA VAL A 115 -13.46 -10.26 -18.78
C VAL A 115 -13.42 -10.42 -17.28
N SER A 116 -13.34 -11.67 -16.83
CA SER A 116 -12.90 -12.01 -15.48
C SER A 116 -11.59 -12.76 -15.63
N ALA A 117 -10.50 -12.16 -15.17
CA ALA A 117 -9.16 -12.71 -15.31
C ALA A 117 -8.36 -12.45 -14.03
N GLY A 118 -7.44 -13.35 -13.72
CA GLY A 118 -6.62 -13.29 -12.53
C GLY A 118 -6.49 -14.65 -11.85
N PRO A 119 -5.63 -14.75 -10.83
CA PRO A 119 -5.53 -15.95 -10.03
C PRO A 119 -6.87 -16.23 -9.29
N PRO A 120 -7.16 -17.49 -8.95
CA PRO A 120 -8.47 -17.91 -8.40
C PRO A 120 -8.91 -17.17 -7.14
N ASP A 121 -7.96 -16.65 -6.37
CA ASP A 121 -8.15 -15.92 -5.11
C ASP A 121 -8.15 -14.39 -5.28
N ALA A 122 -7.85 -13.88 -6.48
CA ALA A 122 -7.81 -12.44 -6.75
C ALA A 122 -8.17 -12.11 -8.21
N LEU A 123 -9.43 -12.39 -8.59
CA LEU A 123 -9.99 -12.06 -9.90
C LEU A 123 -10.19 -10.55 -10.09
N ARG A 124 -10.05 -10.09 -11.33
CA ARG A 124 -10.42 -8.74 -11.75
C ARG A 124 -11.44 -8.78 -12.87
N TYR A 125 -12.47 -7.96 -12.70
CA TYR A 125 -13.47 -7.71 -13.71
C TYR A 125 -13.08 -6.50 -14.54
N GLY A 126 -13.18 -6.62 -15.86
CA GLY A 126 -12.90 -5.55 -16.80
C GLY A 126 -13.69 -5.69 -18.08
N VAL A 127 -13.66 -4.65 -18.91
CA VAL A 127 -14.28 -4.67 -20.24
C VAL A 127 -13.28 -4.35 -21.33
N MET A 128 -13.38 -5.07 -22.44
CA MET A 128 -12.43 -5.00 -23.54
C MET A 128 -13.10 -5.08 -24.92
N GLY A 129 -12.33 -4.72 -25.95
CA GLY A 129 -12.71 -4.72 -27.37
C GLY A 129 -12.92 -3.32 -27.95
N ALA A 130 -13.07 -3.21 -29.26
CA ALA A 130 -13.05 -1.94 -29.99
C ALA A 130 -14.23 -1.03 -29.65
N THR A 131 -15.34 -1.57 -29.15
CA THR A 131 -16.45 -0.75 -28.62
C THR A 131 -15.97 0.10 -27.44
N VAL A 132 -15.08 -0.45 -26.63
CA VAL A 132 -14.46 0.24 -25.48
C VAL A 132 -13.53 1.35 -25.94
N ASN A 133 -12.68 1.08 -26.94
CA ASN A 133 -11.80 2.11 -27.52
C ASN A 133 -12.62 3.21 -28.23
N ARG A 134 -13.68 2.84 -28.94
CA ARG A 134 -14.56 3.79 -29.63
C ARG A 134 -15.37 4.65 -28.68
N VAL A 135 -15.83 4.14 -27.53
CA VAL A 135 -16.52 4.98 -26.55
C VAL A 135 -15.57 6.02 -25.92
N ALA A 136 -14.31 5.64 -25.67
CA ALA A 136 -13.28 6.58 -25.23
C ALA A 136 -12.98 7.65 -26.30
N LEU A 137 -12.86 7.24 -27.58
CA LEU A 137 -12.72 8.18 -28.70
C LEU A 137 -13.93 9.12 -28.84
N ALA A 138 -15.15 8.62 -28.62
CA ALA A 138 -16.36 9.42 -28.65
C ALA A 138 -16.32 10.50 -27.55
N GLU A 139 -15.96 10.14 -26.32
CA GLU A 139 -15.78 11.10 -25.22
C GLU A 139 -14.71 12.14 -25.57
N GLY A 140 -13.55 11.71 -26.08
CA GLY A 140 -12.44 12.61 -26.44
C GLY A 140 -12.76 13.58 -27.59
N CYS A 141 -13.81 13.32 -28.38
CA CYS A 141 -14.33 14.25 -29.38
C CYS A 141 -15.29 15.31 -28.80
N GLY A 142 -15.74 15.15 -27.56
CA GLY A 142 -16.71 16.01 -26.90
C GLY A 142 -16.08 17.18 -26.14
N GLY A 143 -16.80 18.30 -26.09
CA GLY A 143 -16.49 19.40 -25.19
C GLY A 143 -17.16 19.29 -23.81
N ARG A 144 -16.88 20.27 -22.94
CA ARG A 144 -17.54 20.41 -21.63
C ARG A 144 -19.06 20.49 -21.76
N GLY A 145 -19.74 19.55 -21.11
CA GLY A 145 -21.21 19.49 -21.11
C GLY A 145 -21.79 18.91 -22.40
N GLU A 146 -20.99 18.26 -23.24
CA GLU A 146 -21.43 17.71 -24.52
C GLU A 146 -21.57 16.18 -24.47
N LEU A 147 -22.54 15.67 -25.24
CA LEU A 147 -22.71 14.25 -25.55
C LEU A 147 -22.27 14.01 -26.98
N VAL A 148 -21.30 13.11 -27.17
CA VAL A 148 -20.89 12.61 -28.47
C VAL A 148 -21.20 11.11 -28.58
N VAL A 149 -21.82 10.73 -29.68
CA VAL A 149 -22.12 9.34 -30.00
C VAL A 149 -21.23 8.84 -31.13
N GLY A 150 -20.76 7.62 -30.99
CA GLY A 150 -20.00 6.93 -32.02
C GLY A 150 -20.87 6.42 -33.16
N PRO A 151 -20.24 5.92 -34.23
CA PRO A 151 -20.92 5.56 -35.48
C PRO A 151 -21.99 4.49 -35.33
N ASN A 152 -21.82 3.50 -34.45
CA ASN A 152 -22.82 2.43 -34.32
C ASN A 152 -24.01 2.92 -33.49
N THR A 153 -23.77 3.64 -32.39
CA THR A 153 -24.87 4.28 -31.64
C THR A 153 -25.70 5.19 -32.54
N TRP A 154 -25.05 5.99 -33.38
CA TRP A 154 -25.74 6.91 -34.29
C TRP A 154 -26.73 6.18 -35.20
N GLN A 155 -26.36 5.01 -35.75
CA GLN A 155 -27.26 4.19 -36.58
C GLN A 155 -28.55 3.80 -35.85
N HIS A 156 -28.49 3.60 -34.52
CA HIS A 156 -29.66 3.26 -33.71
C HIS A 156 -30.52 4.47 -33.34
N ILE A 157 -29.94 5.66 -33.20
CA ILE A 157 -30.65 6.84 -32.67
C ILE A 157 -30.89 7.97 -33.68
N ALA A 158 -30.33 7.90 -34.89
CA ALA A 158 -30.41 8.98 -35.89
C ALA A 158 -31.85 9.39 -36.25
N VAL A 159 -32.81 8.47 -36.16
CA VAL A 159 -34.24 8.75 -36.43
C VAL A 159 -34.87 9.61 -35.32
N PHE A 160 -34.26 9.59 -34.13
CA PHE A 160 -34.78 10.20 -32.90
C PHE A 160 -33.95 11.40 -32.45
N ALA A 161 -32.79 11.66 -33.07
CA ALA A 161 -31.82 12.64 -32.59
C ALA A 161 -31.46 13.68 -33.67
N SER A 162 -31.22 14.91 -33.25
CA SER A 162 -30.51 15.91 -34.05
C SER A 162 -29.08 16.03 -33.56
N ALA A 163 -28.11 15.99 -34.47
CA ALA A 163 -26.70 16.04 -34.11
C ALA A 163 -25.84 16.77 -35.16
N GLU A 164 -24.68 17.23 -34.71
CA GLU A 164 -23.62 17.86 -35.50
C GLU A 164 -22.42 16.91 -35.61
N GLU A 165 -21.93 16.63 -36.82
CA GLU A 165 -20.74 15.79 -36.99
C GLU A 165 -19.47 16.55 -36.57
N ARG A 166 -18.72 16.00 -35.61
CA ARG A 166 -17.47 16.59 -35.10
C ARG A 166 -16.24 16.04 -35.82
N GLN A 167 -16.26 14.73 -36.06
CA GLN A 167 -15.26 13.97 -36.79
C GLN A 167 -15.97 12.91 -37.62
N PRO A 168 -15.34 12.33 -38.65
CA PRO A 168 -15.96 11.31 -39.49
C PRO A 168 -16.59 10.18 -38.67
N GLY A 169 -17.92 10.13 -38.66
CA GLY A 169 -18.70 9.11 -37.93
C GLY A 169 -18.97 9.38 -36.44
N TYR A 170 -18.52 10.50 -35.88
CA TYR A 170 -18.77 10.89 -34.48
C TYR A 170 -19.65 12.15 -34.41
N PHE A 171 -20.78 12.04 -33.71
CA PHE A 171 -21.85 13.04 -33.76
C PHE A 171 -22.15 13.62 -32.37
N LYS A 172 -22.10 14.94 -32.24
CA LYS A 172 -22.51 15.68 -31.04
C LYS A 172 -24.04 15.80 -31.03
N VAL A 173 -24.71 15.18 -30.07
CA VAL A 173 -26.17 15.16 -29.98
C VAL A 173 -26.68 16.43 -29.31
N ASP A 174 -27.52 17.20 -30.01
CA ASP A 174 -28.16 18.42 -29.49
C ASP A 174 -29.50 18.12 -28.83
N HIS A 175 -30.31 17.26 -29.47
CA HIS A 175 -31.65 16.91 -29.00
C HIS A 175 -31.96 15.44 -29.30
N LEU A 176 -32.72 14.81 -28.41
CA LEU A 176 -33.23 13.45 -28.55
C LEU A 176 -34.74 13.44 -28.25
N VAL A 177 -35.52 12.87 -29.17
CA VAL A 177 -36.98 12.78 -29.12
C VAL A 177 -37.39 11.34 -28.88
N GLY A 178 -38.18 11.11 -27.83
CA GLY A 178 -38.60 9.77 -27.44
C GLY A 178 -38.74 9.66 -25.92
N GLN A 179 -39.35 8.57 -25.46
CA GLN A 179 -39.35 8.24 -24.03
C GLN A 179 -38.25 7.24 -23.71
N GLN A 180 -37.71 7.35 -22.50
CA GLN A 180 -36.84 6.34 -21.92
C GLN A 180 -37.64 5.05 -21.67
N HIS A 181 -37.10 3.92 -22.10
CA HIS A 181 -37.76 2.61 -21.98
C HIS A 181 -37.15 1.74 -20.85
N GLY A 182 -36.08 2.23 -20.21
CA GLY A 182 -35.42 1.55 -19.11
C GLY A 182 -36.32 1.38 -17.90
N SER A 183 -36.37 0.16 -17.35
CA SER A 183 -36.82 -0.10 -15.99
C SER A 183 -35.59 -0.25 -15.10
N PRO A 184 -35.63 0.20 -13.83
CA PRO A 184 -34.50 0.04 -12.94
C PRO A 184 -34.14 -1.44 -12.79
N VAL A 185 -32.84 -1.74 -12.87
CA VAL A 185 -32.32 -3.08 -12.55
C VAL A 185 -32.47 -3.25 -11.04
N GLN A 186 -33.56 -3.89 -10.61
CA GLN A 186 -33.72 -4.31 -9.22
C GLN A 186 -33.19 -5.73 -9.09
N GLU A 187 -31.96 -5.89 -8.61
CA GLU A 187 -31.55 -7.16 -8.03
C GLU A 187 -32.39 -7.42 -6.77
N GLN A 188 -33.27 -8.41 -6.85
CA GLN A 188 -33.93 -8.92 -5.66
C GLN A 188 -32.91 -9.73 -4.87
N LEU A 189 -32.47 -9.18 -3.74
CA LEU A 189 -31.72 -9.96 -2.75
C LEU A 189 -32.53 -11.22 -2.41
N PRO A 190 -31.91 -12.41 -2.40
CA PRO A 190 -32.62 -13.64 -2.06
C PRO A 190 -33.27 -13.48 -0.68
N SER A 191 -34.50 -13.97 -0.54
CA SER A 191 -35.17 -13.97 0.75
C SER A 191 -34.34 -14.79 1.73
N LEU A 192 -33.90 -14.15 2.81
CA LEU A 192 -33.22 -14.81 3.92
C LEU A 192 -34.26 -15.60 4.74
N ASP A 193 -34.81 -16.68 4.17
CA ASP A 193 -35.31 -17.73 5.05
C ASP A 193 -34.08 -18.42 5.65
N HIS A 194 -34.05 -18.68 6.96
CA HIS A 194 -32.89 -19.30 7.62
C HIS A 194 -32.77 -20.81 7.27
N SER A 195 -33.16 -21.19 6.06
CA SER A 195 -33.07 -22.55 5.56
C SER A 195 -31.61 -22.88 5.22
N VAL A 196 -31.26 -24.17 5.34
CA VAL A 196 -29.94 -24.67 4.95
C VAL A 196 -29.67 -24.40 3.46
N ALA A 197 -30.71 -24.46 2.62
CA ALA A 197 -30.59 -24.19 1.19
C ALA A 197 -30.24 -22.73 0.91
N ALA A 198 -30.92 -21.77 1.56
CA ALA A 198 -30.61 -20.35 1.42
C ALA A 198 -29.19 -20.02 1.93
N VAL A 199 -28.77 -20.62 3.05
CA VAL A 199 -27.40 -20.46 3.55
C VAL A 199 -26.36 -21.01 2.57
N ALA A 200 -26.58 -22.19 2.01
CA ALA A 200 -25.68 -22.79 1.02
C ALA A 200 -25.59 -21.95 -0.27
N GLU A 201 -26.71 -21.40 -0.73
CA GLU A 201 -26.73 -20.50 -1.89
C GLU A 201 -25.95 -19.20 -1.60
N LEU A 202 -26.11 -18.62 -0.41
CA LEU A 202 -25.36 -17.43 0.00
C LEU A 202 -23.85 -17.70 0.08
N ILE A 203 -23.44 -18.83 0.65
CA ILE A 203 -22.03 -19.22 0.69
C ILE A 203 -21.47 -19.34 -0.73
N THR A 204 -22.18 -20.04 -1.62
CA THR A 204 -21.77 -20.20 -3.03
C THR A 204 -21.64 -18.84 -3.73
N ARG A 205 -22.58 -17.92 -3.50
CA ARG A 205 -22.51 -16.56 -4.06
C ARG A 205 -21.32 -15.77 -3.49
N LEU A 206 -21.05 -15.88 -2.19
CA LEU A 206 -19.90 -15.24 -1.56
C LEU A 206 -18.59 -15.80 -2.11
N GLU A 207 -18.45 -17.12 -2.24
CA GLU A 207 -17.26 -17.77 -2.82
C GLU A 207 -16.97 -17.27 -4.25
N HIS A 208 -18.00 -17.00 -5.05
CA HIS A 208 -17.83 -16.42 -6.39
C HIS A 208 -17.50 -14.92 -6.39
N LEU A 209 -17.87 -14.16 -5.35
CA LEU A 209 -17.68 -12.71 -5.28
C LEU A 209 -16.41 -12.31 -4.53
N THR A 210 -16.00 -13.09 -3.54
CA THR A 210 -14.84 -12.82 -2.69
C THR A 210 -13.54 -12.56 -3.48
N PRO A 211 -13.21 -13.29 -4.56
CA PRO A 211 -11.99 -13.06 -5.33
C PRO A 211 -11.89 -11.66 -5.96
N TYR A 212 -13.02 -10.96 -6.15
CA TYR A 212 -13.01 -9.61 -6.71
C TYR A 212 -12.66 -8.52 -5.68
N LEU A 213 -12.57 -8.89 -4.40
CA LEU A 213 -12.16 -7.99 -3.32
C LEU A 213 -10.69 -8.24 -2.95
N PRO A 214 -9.91 -7.19 -2.66
CA PRO A 214 -8.60 -7.38 -2.04
C PRO A 214 -8.73 -8.18 -0.73
N PRO A 215 -7.91 -9.23 -0.51
CA PRO A 215 -7.98 -10.08 0.68
C PRO A 215 -7.93 -9.28 2.00
N ASP A 216 -7.03 -8.30 2.08
CA ASP A 216 -6.87 -7.45 3.26
C ASP A 216 -8.12 -6.58 3.52
N LEU A 217 -8.81 -6.17 2.45
CA LEU A 217 -10.06 -5.42 2.56
C LEU A 217 -11.20 -6.30 3.05
N LEU A 218 -11.25 -7.56 2.62
CA LEU A 218 -12.24 -8.52 3.09
C LEU A 218 -12.13 -8.73 4.60
N VAL A 219 -10.91 -8.95 5.12
CA VAL A 219 -10.67 -9.09 6.57
C VAL A 219 -11.18 -7.86 7.33
N ARG A 220 -10.91 -6.66 6.81
CA ARG A 220 -11.39 -5.40 7.40
C ARG A 220 -12.92 -5.28 7.36
N ILE A 221 -13.56 -5.67 6.27
CA ILE A 221 -15.02 -5.64 6.12
C ILE A 221 -15.68 -6.65 7.09
N LEU A 222 -15.11 -7.85 7.21
CA LEU A 222 -15.62 -8.92 8.08
C LEU A 222 -15.45 -8.62 9.57
N ALA A 223 -14.52 -7.74 9.94
CA ALA A 223 -14.31 -7.35 11.34
C ALA A 223 -15.50 -6.58 11.94
N ASP A 224 -16.25 -5.82 11.13
CA ASP A 224 -17.52 -5.21 11.54
C ASP A 224 -18.64 -5.43 10.52
N PRO A 225 -19.28 -6.61 10.51
CA PRO A 225 -20.32 -6.95 9.54
C PRO A 225 -21.53 -6.02 9.59
N GLN A 226 -21.76 -5.34 10.72
CA GLN A 226 -22.89 -4.41 10.88
C GLN A 226 -22.60 -3.01 10.33
N ARG A 227 -21.33 -2.66 10.12
CA ARG A 227 -20.90 -1.38 9.55
C ARG A 227 -19.72 -1.61 8.59
N PRO A 228 -19.96 -2.20 7.41
CA PRO A 228 -18.92 -2.45 6.40
C PRO A 228 -18.51 -1.14 5.72
N ARG A 229 -17.82 -0.28 6.48
CA ARG A 229 -17.25 1.00 6.03
C ARG A 229 -15.75 0.89 6.17
N VAL A 230 -15.09 1.01 5.04
CA VAL A 230 -13.66 1.28 4.97
C VAL A 230 -13.56 2.80 5.00
N GLU A 231 -13.17 3.35 6.15
CA GLU A 231 -12.94 4.78 6.24
C GLU A 231 -11.77 5.15 5.35
N ALA A 232 -11.91 6.27 4.69
CA ALA A 232 -10.90 6.73 3.79
C ALA A 232 -9.83 7.52 4.54
N ASP A 233 -8.58 7.42 4.08
CA ASP A 233 -7.44 8.04 4.71
C ASP A 233 -6.40 8.49 3.67
N LEU A 234 -5.53 9.42 4.09
CA LEU A 234 -4.43 9.90 3.28
C LEU A 234 -3.22 9.02 3.53
N ARG A 235 -2.66 8.42 2.47
CA ARG A 235 -1.57 7.46 2.57
C ARG A 235 -0.48 7.77 1.55
N PRO A 236 0.80 7.69 1.94
CA PRO A 236 1.89 7.59 0.98
C PRO A 236 1.78 6.25 0.25
N VAL A 237 1.81 6.31 -1.07
CA VAL A 237 1.75 5.13 -1.94
C VAL A 237 2.70 5.29 -3.11
N THR A 238 3.02 4.18 -3.77
CA THR A 238 3.52 4.23 -5.15
C THR A 238 2.44 3.74 -6.08
N VAL A 239 2.07 4.62 -7.02
CA VAL A 239 1.12 4.33 -8.07
C VAL A 239 1.89 3.82 -9.28
N LEU A 240 1.46 2.67 -9.80
CA LEU A 240 1.94 2.07 -11.04
C LEU A 240 0.82 2.13 -12.06
N PHE A 241 1.05 2.87 -13.14
CA PHE A 241 0.23 2.81 -14.34
C PHE A 241 0.99 2.03 -15.40
N ALA A 242 0.37 0.98 -15.94
CA ALA A 242 0.89 0.27 -17.09
C ALA A 242 -0.10 0.33 -18.24
N GLN A 243 0.39 0.49 -19.46
CA GLN A 243 -0.44 0.46 -20.65
C GLN A 243 0.03 -0.63 -21.58
N LEU A 244 -0.91 -1.45 -22.00
CA LEU A 244 -0.74 -2.59 -22.88
C LEU A 244 -1.25 -2.24 -24.28
N ARG A 245 -0.53 -2.66 -25.31
CA ARG A 245 -0.94 -2.49 -26.71
C ARG A 245 -0.81 -3.81 -27.46
N GLY A 246 -1.70 -4.02 -28.43
CA GLY A 246 -1.72 -5.18 -29.33
C GLY A 246 -2.74 -6.26 -28.94
N LEU A 247 -3.26 -6.22 -27.72
CA LEU A 247 -4.17 -7.25 -27.19
C LEU A 247 -5.61 -7.08 -27.70
N GLY A 248 -6.21 -5.89 -27.59
CA GLY A 248 -7.61 -5.65 -27.97
C GLY A 248 -7.97 -6.02 -29.43
N THR A 249 -7.15 -5.60 -30.40
CA THR A 249 -7.37 -5.93 -31.82
C THR A 249 -7.26 -7.43 -32.10
N PHE A 250 -6.38 -8.12 -31.39
CA PHE A 250 -6.17 -9.55 -31.55
C PHE A 250 -7.38 -10.34 -31.06
N ILE A 251 -7.88 -10.02 -29.86
CA ILE A 251 -9.02 -10.68 -29.23
C ILE A 251 -10.30 -10.58 -30.04
N GLU A 252 -10.54 -9.46 -30.72
CA GLU A 252 -11.73 -9.28 -31.56
C GLU A 252 -11.81 -10.23 -32.74
N SER A 253 -10.66 -10.67 -33.25
CA SER A 253 -10.59 -11.61 -34.36
C SER A 253 -10.89 -13.05 -33.91
N LEU A 254 -10.88 -13.31 -32.60
CA LEU A 254 -11.01 -14.64 -32.02
C LEU A 254 -12.45 -14.97 -31.60
N PRO A 255 -12.82 -16.26 -31.63
CA PRO A 255 -14.01 -16.75 -30.93
C PRO A 255 -13.94 -16.43 -29.43
N ALA A 256 -15.10 -16.29 -28.79
CA ALA A 256 -15.19 -15.85 -27.38
C ALA A 256 -14.41 -16.74 -26.39
N ALA A 257 -14.33 -18.04 -26.65
CA ALA A 257 -13.58 -18.97 -25.80
C ALA A 257 -12.06 -18.78 -25.94
N ASP A 258 -11.57 -18.66 -27.17
CA ASP A 258 -10.14 -18.46 -27.45
C ASP A 258 -9.67 -17.08 -26.98
N ALA A 259 -10.50 -16.05 -27.19
CA ALA A 259 -10.33 -14.72 -26.63
C ALA A 259 -10.14 -14.73 -25.11
N ALA A 260 -10.98 -15.48 -24.38
CA ALA A 260 -10.89 -15.58 -22.93
C ALA A 260 -9.59 -16.27 -22.49
N ASN A 261 -9.17 -17.34 -23.20
CA ASN A 261 -7.93 -18.05 -22.90
C ASN A 261 -6.69 -17.17 -23.11
N VAL A 262 -6.65 -16.40 -24.21
CA VAL A 262 -5.55 -15.45 -24.49
C VAL A 262 -5.51 -14.35 -23.43
N LEU A 263 -6.67 -13.80 -23.06
CA LEU A 263 -6.78 -12.78 -22.03
C LEU A 263 -6.24 -13.25 -20.69
N ASP A 264 -6.67 -14.43 -20.26
CA ASP A 264 -6.20 -15.02 -19.01
C ASP A 264 -4.70 -15.31 -19.06
N ALA A 265 -4.20 -15.86 -20.18
CA ALA A 265 -2.78 -16.15 -20.37
C ALA A 265 -1.87 -14.90 -20.34
N VAL A 266 -2.38 -13.72 -20.68
CA VAL A 266 -1.61 -12.45 -20.62
C VAL A 266 -1.82 -11.74 -19.28
N LEU A 267 -3.07 -11.59 -18.84
CA LEU A 267 -3.39 -10.80 -17.66
C LEU A 267 -3.03 -11.52 -16.37
N SER A 268 -3.27 -12.83 -16.24
CA SER A 268 -3.02 -13.54 -14.98
C SER A 268 -1.55 -13.51 -14.55
N PRO A 269 -0.56 -13.71 -15.43
CA PRO A 269 0.85 -13.52 -15.08
C PRO A 269 1.21 -12.08 -14.68
N ILE A 270 0.62 -11.07 -15.33
CA ILE A 270 0.80 -9.65 -14.96
C ILE A 270 0.24 -9.39 -13.56
N GLN A 271 -0.96 -9.91 -13.27
CA GLN A 271 -1.58 -9.77 -11.95
C GLN A 271 -0.75 -10.47 -10.88
N ALA A 272 -0.25 -11.67 -11.17
CA ALA A 272 0.63 -12.41 -10.28
C ALA A 272 1.94 -11.64 -10.02
N ALA A 273 2.52 -10.97 -11.03
CA ALA A 273 3.70 -10.14 -10.86
C ALA A 273 3.45 -8.96 -9.90
N VAL A 274 2.30 -8.27 -10.02
CA VAL A 274 1.94 -7.18 -9.10
C VAL A 274 1.69 -7.70 -7.67
N GLN A 275 0.90 -8.77 -7.53
CA GLN A 275 0.55 -9.35 -6.23
C GLN A 275 1.76 -9.94 -5.50
N ARG A 276 2.71 -10.53 -6.23
CA ARG A 276 3.97 -11.06 -5.69
C ARG A 276 4.72 -10.04 -4.84
N TYR A 277 4.66 -8.75 -5.22
CA TYR A 277 5.31 -7.67 -4.48
C TYR A 277 4.35 -6.93 -3.54
N GLY A 278 3.18 -7.50 -3.22
CA GLY A 278 2.17 -6.90 -2.35
C GLY A 278 1.42 -5.73 -2.99
N GLY A 279 1.46 -5.60 -4.31
CA GLY A 279 0.69 -4.60 -5.03
C GLY A 279 -0.76 -5.02 -5.19
N PHE A 280 -1.64 -4.04 -5.21
CA PHE A 280 -3.06 -4.22 -5.49
C PHE A 280 -3.39 -3.60 -6.85
N ILE A 281 -3.82 -4.41 -7.82
CA ILE A 281 -4.45 -3.87 -9.04
C ILE A 281 -5.79 -3.31 -8.64
N ASN A 282 -5.86 -1.97 -8.62
CA ASN A 282 -7.07 -1.24 -8.34
C ASN A 282 -8.06 -1.43 -9.48
N LYS A 283 -7.62 -1.17 -10.72
CA LYS A 283 -8.49 -1.13 -11.90
C LYS A 283 -7.80 -1.55 -13.19
N LEU A 284 -8.60 -2.11 -14.10
CA LEU A 284 -8.30 -2.23 -15.52
C LEU A 284 -9.12 -1.14 -16.22
N ASP A 285 -8.43 -0.13 -16.75
CA ASP A 285 -9.03 1.12 -17.23
C ASP A 285 -8.83 1.31 -18.74
N LEU A 286 -9.59 2.25 -19.31
CA LEU A 286 -9.66 2.49 -20.75
C LEU A 286 -8.57 3.46 -21.23
N ALA A 287 -8.11 3.28 -22.47
CA ALA A 287 -7.28 4.27 -23.14
C ALA A 287 -7.44 4.27 -24.65
N ASP A 288 -7.08 5.41 -25.23
CA ASP A 288 -7.06 5.62 -26.68
C ASP A 288 -6.09 4.67 -27.41
N GLU A 289 -5.08 4.15 -26.71
CA GLU A 289 -4.03 3.26 -27.24
C GLU A 289 -3.88 1.96 -26.42
N GLY A 290 -4.98 1.24 -26.22
CA GLY A 290 -4.99 -0.08 -25.56
C GLY A 290 -5.37 -0.06 -24.08
N GLU A 291 -5.16 -1.16 -23.38
CA GLU A 291 -5.67 -1.36 -22.02
C GLU A 291 -4.73 -0.75 -20.98
N LYS A 292 -5.27 -0.03 -19.98
CA LYS A 292 -4.50 0.49 -18.85
C LYS A 292 -4.70 -0.37 -17.61
N ILE A 293 -3.64 -0.53 -16.83
CA ILE A 293 -3.65 -1.19 -15.54
C ILE A 293 -3.21 -0.17 -14.50
N LEU A 294 -4.06 0.07 -13.51
CA LEU A 294 -3.75 0.86 -12.33
C LEU A 294 -3.47 -0.09 -11.17
N ALA A 295 -2.23 -0.12 -10.71
CA ALA A 295 -1.82 -0.80 -9.49
C ALA A 295 -1.31 0.19 -8.44
N VAL A 296 -1.50 -0.16 -7.18
CA VAL A 296 -1.10 0.65 -6.03
C VAL A 296 -0.32 -0.21 -5.06
N PHE A 297 0.77 0.35 -4.55
CA PHE A 297 1.59 -0.22 -3.48
C PHE A 297 1.55 0.72 -2.27
N GLY A 298 1.27 0.20 -1.09
CA GLY A 298 1.04 1.00 0.13
C GLY A 298 -0.43 1.23 0.50
N ALA A 299 -1.37 0.74 -0.33
CA ALA A 299 -2.80 0.72 -0.01
C ALA A 299 -3.48 -0.51 -0.66
N PRO A 300 -4.40 -1.21 0.03
CA PRO A 300 -4.93 -0.93 1.37
C PRO A 300 -3.99 -1.28 2.53
N THR A 301 -2.82 -1.86 2.23
CA THR A 301 -1.80 -2.27 3.20
C THR A 301 -0.54 -1.43 3.01
N ALA A 302 -0.12 -0.73 4.06
CA ALA A 302 1.09 0.08 4.04
C ALA A 302 2.36 -0.78 4.11
N TYR A 303 3.36 -0.40 3.31
CA TYR A 303 4.69 -1.03 3.29
C TYR A 303 5.77 0.05 3.27
N GLU A 304 6.80 -0.06 4.11
CA GLU A 304 7.95 0.87 4.15
C GLU A 304 8.74 0.88 2.81
N ASP A 305 8.69 -0.22 2.06
CA ASP A 305 9.38 -0.43 0.80
C ASP A 305 8.43 -0.44 -0.42
N HIS A 306 7.27 0.23 -0.30
CA HIS A 306 6.24 0.24 -1.35
C HIS A 306 6.75 0.71 -2.72
N ALA A 307 7.72 1.64 -2.76
CA ALA A 307 8.32 2.14 -3.99
C ALA A 307 9.22 1.09 -4.66
N GLU A 308 10.05 0.39 -3.89
CA GLU A 308 10.90 -0.68 -4.42
C GLU A 308 10.03 -1.84 -4.95
N ARG A 309 9.01 -2.22 -4.18
CA ARG A 309 8.03 -3.24 -4.58
C ARG A 309 7.38 -2.91 -5.92
N ALA A 310 6.96 -1.66 -6.11
CA ALA A 310 6.39 -1.20 -7.37
C ALA A 310 7.39 -1.28 -8.53
N GLY A 311 8.65 -0.87 -8.29
CA GLY A 311 9.72 -0.98 -9.29
C GLY A 311 10.01 -2.41 -9.71
N ARG A 312 10.10 -3.34 -8.75
CA ARG A 312 10.32 -4.78 -9.04
C ARG A 312 9.13 -5.43 -9.73
N ALA A 313 7.91 -5.06 -9.34
CA ALA A 313 6.71 -5.50 -10.04
C ALA A 313 6.70 -5.02 -11.50
N ALA A 314 7.08 -3.76 -11.75
CA ALA A 314 7.18 -3.22 -13.11
C ALA A 314 8.21 -3.99 -13.96
N LEU A 315 9.39 -4.30 -13.42
CA LEU A 315 10.40 -5.13 -14.09
C LEU A 315 9.85 -6.52 -14.40
N ALA A 316 9.25 -7.19 -13.42
CA ALA A 316 8.64 -8.51 -13.60
C ALA A 316 7.51 -8.51 -14.65
N MET A 317 6.74 -7.42 -14.76
CA MET A 317 5.72 -7.27 -15.79
C MET A 317 6.33 -7.18 -17.20
N LEU A 318 7.50 -6.54 -17.38
CA LEU A 318 8.18 -6.54 -18.68
C LEU A 318 8.66 -7.94 -19.07
N ASP A 319 9.21 -8.70 -18.11
CA ASP A 319 9.63 -10.09 -18.34
C ASP A 319 8.45 -10.98 -18.76
N VAL A 320 7.32 -10.86 -18.06
CA VAL A 320 6.06 -11.55 -18.41
C VAL A 320 5.65 -11.25 -19.85
N ILE A 321 5.71 -9.99 -20.29
CA ILE A 321 5.32 -9.61 -21.65
C ILE A 321 6.29 -10.20 -22.68
N ALA A 322 7.59 -10.25 -22.37
CA ALA A 322 8.58 -10.91 -23.22
C ALA A 322 8.27 -12.41 -23.36
N ASP A 323 7.92 -13.09 -22.28
CA ASP A 323 7.54 -14.51 -22.29
C ASP A 323 6.25 -14.76 -23.07
N CYS A 324 5.22 -13.92 -22.87
CA CYS A 324 3.96 -14.01 -23.61
C CYS A 324 4.15 -13.91 -25.13
N ARG A 325 5.05 -13.03 -25.60
CA ARG A 325 5.38 -12.90 -27.03
C ARG A 325 6.00 -14.17 -27.62
N LEU A 326 6.70 -14.97 -26.80
CA LEU A 326 7.35 -16.20 -27.22
C LEU A 326 6.39 -17.40 -27.18
N GLN A 327 5.47 -17.41 -26.22
CA GLN A 327 4.62 -18.57 -25.94
C GLN A 327 3.24 -18.50 -26.61
N ILE A 328 2.69 -17.31 -26.82
CA ILE A 328 1.35 -17.12 -27.38
C ILE A 328 1.46 -16.82 -28.88
N VAL A 329 0.88 -17.71 -29.68
CA VAL A 329 0.84 -17.59 -31.15
C VAL A 329 0.13 -16.28 -31.53
N ASP A 330 0.71 -15.54 -32.49
CA ASP A 330 0.21 -14.27 -33.02
C ASP A 330 0.16 -13.08 -32.03
N CYS A 331 0.75 -13.19 -30.83
CA CYS A 331 0.92 -12.08 -29.88
C CYS A 331 2.27 -11.34 -29.97
N THR A 332 2.94 -11.39 -31.13
CA THR A 332 4.29 -10.82 -31.29
C THR A 332 4.37 -9.29 -31.13
N ASP A 333 3.28 -8.57 -31.41
CA ASP A 333 3.19 -7.11 -31.30
C ASP A 333 2.79 -6.61 -29.89
N LEU A 334 2.67 -7.51 -28.90
CA LEU A 334 2.24 -7.16 -27.55
C LEU A 334 3.24 -6.23 -26.86
N GLN A 335 2.94 -4.97 -26.61
CA GLN A 335 3.87 -4.01 -25.98
C GLN A 335 3.33 -3.49 -24.65
N LEU A 336 4.22 -3.25 -23.70
CA LEU A 336 3.91 -2.67 -22.39
C LEU A 336 4.77 -1.42 -22.15
N ARG A 337 4.18 -0.36 -21.62
CA ARG A 337 4.92 0.77 -21.03
C ARG A 337 4.42 1.03 -19.62
N VAL A 338 5.30 1.47 -18.73
CA VAL A 338 4.96 1.66 -17.31
C VAL A 338 5.41 3.04 -16.82
N GLY A 339 4.57 3.67 -16.01
CA GLY A 339 4.86 4.89 -15.27
C GLY A 339 4.67 4.71 -13.77
N LEU A 340 5.66 5.12 -12.99
CA LEU A 340 5.65 5.07 -11.53
C LEU A 340 5.68 6.48 -10.94
N ASN A 341 4.88 6.70 -9.89
CA ASN A 341 5.00 7.90 -9.06
C ASN A 341 4.71 7.60 -7.60
N THR A 342 5.49 8.18 -6.71
CA THR A 342 5.33 8.10 -5.26
C THR A 342 4.75 9.41 -4.75
N GLY A 343 3.72 9.33 -3.91
CA GLY A 343 3.16 10.49 -3.26
C GLY A 343 1.95 10.16 -2.40
N LEU A 344 1.39 11.18 -1.76
CA LEU A 344 0.20 11.05 -0.94
C LEU A 344 -1.05 10.91 -1.82
N VAL A 345 -1.83 9.87 -1.56
CA VAL A 345 -3.14 9.66 -2.17
C VAL A 345 -4.19 9.49 -1.09
N PHE A 346 -5.41 9.84 -1.42
CA PHE A 346 -6.57 9.44 -0.66
C PHE A 346 -6.97 8.04 -1.07
N ALA A 347 -7.09 7.11 -0.11
CA ALA A 347 -7.48 5.74 -0.35
C ALA A 347 -8.77 5.41 0.41
N GLY A 348 -9.82 4.97 -0.27
CA GLY A 348 -11.09 4.69 0.39
C GLY A 348 -12.24 4.34 -0.55
N ASN A 349 -13.42 4.15 0.05
CA ASN A 349 -14.63 3.87 -0.71
C ASN A 349 -15.18 5.14 -1.38
N VAL A 350 -15.39 5.07 -2.70
CA VAL A 350 -16.07 6.10 -3.49
C VAL A 350 -17.37 5.52 -4.03
N GLY A 351 -18.45 6.30 -3.94
CA GLY A 351 -19.80 5.93 -4.37
C GLY A 351 -20.85 6.02 -3.26
N THR A 352 -21.96 5.31 -3.43
CA THR A 352 -23.10 5.26 -2.50
C THR A 352 -23.14 3.93 -1.73
N ALA A 353 -24.10 3.79 -0.81
CA ALA A 353 -24.32 2.52 -0.11
C ALA A 353 -24.73 1.37 -1.06
N GLU A 354 -25.39 1.70 -2.16
CA GLU A 354 -25.88 0.75 -3.16
C GLU A 354 -24.77 0.34 -4.15
N ARG A 355 -23.87 1.26 -4.50
CA ARG A 355 -22.73 1.00 -5.39
C ARG A 355 -21.52 1.84 -4.99
N LYS A 356 -20.44 1.17 -4.56
CA LYS A 356 -19.15 1.79 -4.21
C LYS A 356 -17.97 0.90 -4.57
N GLU A 357 -16.80 1.50 -4.69
CA GLU A 357 -15.52 0.84 -4.94
C GLU A 357 -14.41 1.40 -4.06
N TYR A 358 -13.49 0.55 -3.62
CA TYR A 358 -12.26 1.02 -2.99
C TYR A 358 -11.29 1.53 -4.07
N THR A 359 -10.98 2.82 -4.03
CA THR A 359 -10.14 3.49 -5.03
C THR A 359 -9.14 4.42 -4.38
N VAL A 360 -8.08 4.71 -5.11
CA VAL A 360 -7.15 5.81 -4.78
C VAL A 360 -7.46 7.04 -5.63
N MET A 361 -7.26 8.22 -5.05
CA MET A 361 -7.46 9.50 -5.70
C MET A 361 -6.37 10.49 -5.25
N GLY A 362 -5.97 11.40 -6.13
CA GLY A 362 -5.02 12.45 -5.81
C GLY A 362 -4.10 12.76 -6.97
N ASP A 363 -3.37 13.87 -6.85
CA ASP A 363 -2.41 14.30 -7.87
C ASP A 363 -1.34 13.23 -8.15
N ALA A 364 -0.91 12.48 -7.13
CA ALA A 364 0.08 11.42 -7.32
C ALA A 364 -0.37 10.30 -8.28
N VAL A 365 -1.68 10.01 -8.35
CA VAL A 365 -2.27 9.07 -9.31
C VAL A 365 -2.16 9.64 -10.73
N ASN A 366 -2.55 10.90 -10.90
CA ASN A 366 -2.51 11.58 -12.19
C ASN A 366 -1.08 11.76 -12.72
N VAL A 367 -0.12 12.04 -11.83
CA VAL A 367 1.30 12.12 -12.19
C VAL A 367 1.80 10.77 -12.72
N ALA A 368 1.49 9.65 -12.07
CA ALA A 368 1.89 8.32 -12.58
C ALA A 368 1.34 8.04 -13.98
N ALA A 369 0.07 8.36 -14.23
CA ALA A 369 -0.54 8.22 -15.56
C ALA A 369 0.17 9.08 -16.62
N ARG A 370 0.57 10.32 -16.25
CA ARG A 370 1.32 11.24 -17.12
C ARG A 370 2.75 10.76 -17.38
N VAL A 371 3.42 10.21 -16.37
CA VAL A 371 4.76 9.60 -16.50
C VAL A 371 4.69 8.42 -17.47
N MET A 372 3.71 7.52 -17.32
CA MET A 372 3.48 6.39 -18.23
C MET A 372 3.27 6.86 -19.67
N ALA A 373 2.46 7.90 -19.88
CA ALA A 373 2.19 8.42 -21.22
C ALA A 373 3.43 8.98 -21.93
N LYS A 374 4.47 9.37 -21.18
CA LYS A 374 5.76 9.80 -21.72
C LYS A 374 6.74 8.65 -21.96
N ALA A 375 6.56 7.53 -21.27
CA ALA A 375 7.40 6.37 -21.42
C ALA A 375 7.33 5.77 -22.84
N GLU A 376 8.49 5.36 -23.33
CA GLU A 376 8.61 4.58 -24.56
C GLU A 376 8.01 3.17 -24.37
N TRP A 377 7.53 2.57 -25.46
CA TRP A 377 7.04 1.19 -25.43
C TRP A 377 8.19 0.23 -25.10
N GLY A 378 7.98 -0.63 -24.10
CA GLY A 378 8.99 -1.52 -23.53
C GLY A 378 9.82 -0.91 -22.41
N ALA A 379 9.54 0.33 -21.98
CA ALA A 379 10.27 1.02 -20.92
C ALA A 379 9.41 1.27 -19.67
N ILE A 380 10.10 1.41 -18.53
CA ILE A 380 9.52 1.82 -17.24
C ILE A 380 10.11 3.18 -16.89
N TRP A 381 9.27 4.19 -16.76
CA TRP A 381 9.69 5.52 -16.30
C TRP A 381 9.11 5.83 -14.93
N CYS A 382 9.80 6.68 -14.17
CA CYS A 382 9.38 7.10 -12.85
C CYS A 382 9.65 8.59 -12.61
N SER A 383 8.92 9.18 -11.66
CA SER A 383 9.18 10.53 -11.18
C SER A 383 10.42 10.58 -10.27
N ALA A 384 10.96 11.78 -10.03
CA ALA A 384 12.03 11.99 -9.05
C ALA A 384 11.71 11.41 -7.66
N ALA A 385 10.49 11.66 -7.15
CA ALA A 385 10.04 11.15 -5.85
C ALA A 385 10.09 9.61 -5.75
N THR A 386 9.87 8.90 -6.85
CA THR A 386 10.05 7.44 -6.89
C THR A 386 11.52 7.08 -7.06
N ALA A 387 12.26 7.73 -7.97
CA ALA A 387 13.66 7.46 -8.24
C ALA A 387 14.52 7.57 -6.97
N ASP A 388 14.34 8.62 -6.17
CA ASP A 388 15.08 8.83 -4.91
C ASP A 388 14.94 7.66 -3.93
N ARG A 389 13.78 7.00 -3.93
CA ARG A 389 13.47 5.87 -3.04
C ARG A 389 13.93 4.52 -3.57
N ILE A 390 14.02 4.35 -4.89
CA ILE A 390 14.36 3.05 -5.49
C ILE A 390 15.80 2.95 -5.98
N ASN A 391 16.45 4.08 -6.31
CA ASN A 391 17.81 4.12 -6.88
C ASN A 391 18.91 3.41 -6.04
N PRO A 392 18.81 3.32 -4.69
CA PRO A 392 19.76 2.55 -3.90
C PRO A 392 19.79 1.05 -4.24
N ARG A 393 18.67 0.49 -4.72
CA ARG A 393 18.52 -0.96 -4.98
C ARG A 393 18.18 -1.29 -6.43
N LEU A 394 17.61 -0.35 -7.16
CA LEU A 394 17.23 -0.47 -8.57
C LEU A 394 17.97 0.59 -9.38
N HIS A 395 18.45 0.25 -10.57
CA HIS A 395 19.22 1.19 -11.41
C HIS A 395 18.28 2.13 -12.17
N CYS A 396 18.35 3.43 -11.85
CA CYS A 396 17.59 4.49 -12.51
C CYS A 396 18.49 5.43 -13.30
N GLU A 397 18.12 5.73 -14.54
CA GLU A 397 18.83 6.65 -15.43
C GLU A 397 18.04 7.94 -15.64
N ASP A 398 18.71 9.10 -15.54
CA ASP A 398 18.08 10.39 -15.78
C ASP A 398 17.66 10.56 -17.25
N ARG A 399 16.40 10.98 -17.47
CA ARG A 399 15.80 11.27 -18.79
C ARG A 399 15.44 12.74 -18.98
N GLY A 400 15.81 13.61 -18.05
CA GLY A 400 15.60 15.05 -18.11
C GLY A 400 14.19 15.48 -17.73
N GLN A 401 13.92 16.77 -17.94
CA GLN A 401 12.63 17.39 -17.64
C GLN A 401 11.66 17.28 -18.82
N ALA A 402 10.43 16.89 -18.52
CA ALA A 402 9.35 16.82 -19.50
C ALA A 402 8.15 17.67 -19.08
N GLN A 403 7.64 18.45 -20.02
CA GLN A 403 6.35 19.12 -19.88
C GLN A 403 5.21 18.10 -20.03
N VAL A 404 4.33 18.06 -19.02
CA VAL A 404 3.16 17.17 -18.98
C VAL A 404 1.87 17.98 -19.06
N ARG A 405 0.86 17.41 -19.72
CA ARG A 405 -0.43 18.07 -19.92
C ARG A 405 -1.07 18.41 -18.57
N GLY A 406 -1.48 19.67 -18.41
CA GLY A 406 -2.23 20.13 -17.23
C GLY A 406 -1.38 20.69 -16.08
N ARG A 407 -0.03 20.64 -16.15
CA ARG A 407 0.85 21.33 -15.20
C ARG A 407 1.65 22.44 -15.89
N VAL A 408 1.96 23.47 -15.12
CA VAL A 408 2.85 24.58 -15.54
C VAL A 408 4.32 24.20 -15.38
N GLU A 409 4.64 23.39 -14.37
CA GLU A 409 5.99 22.95 -14.04
C GLU A 409 6.34 21.65 -14.77
N ALA A 410 7.58 21.59 -15.28
CA ALA A 410 8.12 20.38 -15.91
C ALA A 410 8.48 19.34 -14.83
N LEU A 411 8.22 18.06 -15.12
CA LEU A 411 8.59 16.97 -14.23
C LEU A 411 9.96 16.41 -14.62
N GLN A 412 10.84 16.19 -13.64
CA GLN A 412 12.05 15.40 -13.82
C GLN A 412 11.67 13.92 -13.91
N LEU A 413 12.13 13.24 -14.97
CA LEU A 413 11.82 11.83 -15.24
C LEU A 413 13.07 10.97 -15.24
N TYR A 414 12.93 9.73 -14.79
CA TYR A 414 13.98 8.72 -14.76
C TYR A 414 13.47 7.45 -15.45
N ALA A 415 14.35 6.69 -16.10
CA ALA A 415 14.06 5.36 -16.61
C ALA A 415 14.60 4.31 -15.63
N LEU A 416 13.74 3.38 -15.20
CA LEU A 416 14.14 2.20 -14.45
C LEU A 416 14.61 1.13 -15.43
N VAL A 417 15.88 0.73 -15.34
CA VAL A 417 16.53 -0.14 -16.33
C VAL A 417 16.77 -1.56 -15.81
N GLY A 418 16.84 -1.74 -14.50
CA GLY A 418 17.02 -3.07 -13.91
C GLY A 418 17.32 -3.04 -12.42
N GLU A 419 17.69 -4.20 -11.89
CA GLU A 419 18.20 -4.30 -10.52
C GLU A 419 19.65 -3.83 -10.46
N ARG A 420 20.03 -3.20 -9.35
CA ARG A 420 21.43 -2.85 -9.12
C ARG A 420 22.13 -4.10 -8.58
N GLU A 421 23.22 -4.54 -9.20
CA GLU A 421 24.11 -5.51 -8.55
C GLU A 421 24.52 -4.94 -7.19
N ALA A 422 24.56 -5.79 -6.17
CA ALA A 422 24.93 -5.43 -4.80
C ALA A 422 26.41 -5.02 -4.70
N VAL A 423 26.80 -3.99 -5.44
CA VAL A 423 27.93 -3.15 -5.10
C VAL A 423 27.38 -2.23 -4.04
N LEU A 424 27.65 -2.57 -2.78
CA LEU A 424 27.47 -1.65 -1.66
C LEU A 424 27.92 -0.27 -2.16
N PRO A 425 27.02 0.73 -2.27
CA PRO A 425 27.50 2.07 -2.54
C PRO A 425 28.55 2.36 -1.46
N PRO A 426 29.67 3.02 -1.79
CA PRO A 426 30.54 3.55 -0.77
C PRO A 426 29.67 4.53 0.02
N VAL A 427 29.07 4.05 1.11
CA VAL A 427 28.44 4.91 2.08
C VAL A 427 29.58 5.80 2.52
N GLU A 428 29.43 7.12 2.36
CA GLU A 428 30.29 8.04 3.09
C GLU A 428 30.07 7.69 4.57
N HIS A 429 30.94 6.83 5.11
CA HIS A 429 30.73 6.20 6.40
C HIS A 429 30.86 7.27 7.47
N LEU A 430 29.74 7.91 7.79
CA LEU A 430 29.61 8.65 9.03
C LEU A 430 29.93 7.67 10.18
N PRO A 431 30.86 8.01 11.08
CA PRO A 431 31.30 7.11 12.12
C PRO A 431 30.13 6.67 13.00
N LEU A 432 30.11 5.40 13.42
CA LEU A 432 29.07 4.88 14.30
C LEU A 432 29.12 5.61 15.65
N VAL A 433 28.01 6.24 16.07
CA VAL A 433 27.95 7.07 17.28
C VAL A 433 27.21 6.34 18.41
N GLY A 434 27.81 6.29 19.60
CA GLY A 434 27.13 5.86 20.83
C GLY A 434 26.81 4.36 20.90
N ARG A 435 27.57 3.52 20.17
CA ARG A 435 27.36 2.06 20.07
C ARG A 435 28.60 1.24 20.45
N ASP A 436 29.51 1.83 21.22
CA ASP A 436 30.80 1.20 21.55
C ASP A 436 30.62 -0.09 22.38
N VAL A 437 29.60 -0.13 23.25
CA VAL A 437 29.32 -1.29 24.11
C VAL A 437 28.76 -2.46 23.29
N GLU A 438 27.80 -2.18 22.42
CA GLU A 438 27.17 -3.15 21.54
C GLU A 438 28.15 -3.72 20.53
N LEU A 439 29.04 -2.87 20.00
CA LEU A 439 30.07 -3.30 19.06
C LEU A 439 31.12 -4.18 19.74
N ALA A 440 31.59 -3.81 20.93
CA ALA A 440 32.53 -4.61 21.71
C ALA A 440 31.95 -6.00 22.07
N TRP A 441 30.64 -6.08 22.35
CA TRP A 441 29.96 -7.35 22.59
C TRP A 441 29.98 -8.26 21.36
N LEU A 442 29.74 -7.71 20.17
CA LEU A 442 29.81 -8.48 18.92
C LEU A 442 31.24 -8.91 18.58
N GLU A 443 32.22 -8.02 18.77
CA GLU A 443 33.65 -8.29 18.55
C GLU A 443 34.12 -9.45 19.45
N GLU A 444 33.73 -9.48 20.74
CA GLU A 444 34.08 -10.57 21.67
C GLU A 444 33.56 -11.94 21.20
N ARG A 445 32.33 -12.00 20.67
CA ARG A 445 31.76 -13.26 20.15
C ARG A 445 32.41 -13.68 18.85
N LEU A 446 32.78 -12.71 18.01
CA LEU A 446 33.49 -12.99 16.76
C LEU A 446 34.87 -13.58 17.01
N ASP A 447 35.58 -13.11 18.04
CA ASP A 447 36.85 -13.69 18.48
C ASP A 447 36.70 -15.15 18.94
N ALA A 448 35.60 -15.50 19.60
CA ALA A 448 35.31 -16.89 19.98
C ALA A 448 35.08 -17.79 18.74
N VAL A 449 34.40 -17.27 17.72
CA VAL A 449 34.16 -17.98 16.45
C VAL A 449 35.49 -18.25 15.72
N ARG A 450 36.41 -17.28 15.73
CA ARG A 450 37.76 -17.45 15.19
C ARG A 450 38.58 -18.48 15.95
N ALA A 451 38.35 -18.60 17.26
CA ALA A 451 38.95 -19.66 18.08
C ALA A 451 38.32 -21.04 17.84
N GLY A 452 37.35 -21.17 16.92
CA GLY A 452 36.70 -22.43 16.54
C GLY A 452 35.44 -22.74 17.32
N SER A 453 34.93 -21.82 18.14
CA SER A 453 33.70 -22.00 18.91
C SER A 453 32.56 -21.22 18.27
N GLY A 454 31.67 -21.92 17.57
CA GLY A 454 30.58 -21.27 16.85
C GLY A 454 29.62 -20.56 17.79
N ARG A 455 28.94 -19.55 17.24
CA ARG A 455 28.01 -18.70 17.99
C ARG A 455 26.74 -18.46 17.19
N VAL A 456 25.62 -18.55 17.88
CA VAL A 456 24.31 -18.12 17.39
C VAL A 456 23.97 -16.81 18.09
N LEU A 457 23.80 -15.74 17.32
CA LEU A 457 23.65 -14.38 17.80
C LEU A 457 22.35 -13.79 17.24
N ARG A 458 21.62 -13.07 18.08
CA ARG A 458 20.42 -12.32 17.70
C ARG A 458 20.54 -10.87 18.09
N ILE A 459 20.25 -9.98 17.17
CA ILE A 459 20.16 -8.54 17.40
C ILE A 459 18.71 -8.13 17.27
N SER A 460 18.11 -7.67 18.37
CA SER A 460 16.73 -7.21 18.39
C SER A 460 16.62 -5.72 18.72
N GLY A 461 15.53 -5.10 18.30
CA GLY A 461 15.28 -3.69 18.57
C GLY A 461 14.29 -3.08 17.58
N GLU A 462 13.87 -1.85 17.84
CA GLU A 462 12.90 -1.16 16.98
C GLU A 462 13.42 -0.94 15.55
N ALA A 463 12.49 -0.70 14.62
CA ALA A 463 12.83 -0.32 13.26
C ALA A 463 13.56 1.03 13.23
N GLY A 464 14.62 1.13 12.42
CA GLY A 464 15.43 2.35 12.35
C GLY A 464 16.46 2.55 13.49
N ILE A 465 16.47 1.69 14.51
CA ILE A 465 17.35 1.84 15.71
C ILE A 465 18.86 1.70 15.41
N GLY A 466 19.22 1.26 14.19
CA GLY A 466 20.60 1.12 13.74
C GLY A 466 21.16 -0.31 13.75
N LYS A 467 20.32 -1.36 13.82
CA LYS A 467 20.77 -2.78 13.81
C LYS A 467 21.66 -3.11 12.60
N THR A 468 21.17 -2.87 11.39
CA THR A 468 21.92 -3.12 10.14
C THR A 468 23.19 -2.28 10.08
N ARG A 469 23.17 -1.04 10.56
CA ARG A 469 24.34 -0.15 10.62
C ARG A 469 25.41 -0.63 11.61
N LEU A 470 25.00 -1.17 12.75
CA LEU A 470 25.89 -1.78 13.75
C LEU A 470 26.59 -3.00 13.17
N VAL A 471 25.86 -3.89 12.49
CA VAL A 471 26.44 -5.06 11.82
C VAL A 471 27.35 -4.61 10.67
N ALA A 472 26.93 -3.66 9.85
CA ALA A 472 27.77 -3.12 8.77
C ALA A 472 29.10 -2.53 9.30
N GLU A 473 29.11 -1.90 10.48
CA GLU A 473 30.35 -1.42 11.12
C GLU A 473 31.26 -2.58 11.54
N LEU A 474 30.70 -3.61 12.19
CA LEU A 474 31.44 -4.81 12.55
C LEU A 474 32.05 -5.48 11.31
N LEU A 475 31.25 -5.63 10.25
CA LEU A 475 31.68 -6.23 8.99
C LEU A 475 32.77 -5.39 8.33
N ALA A 476 32.64 -4.06 8.30
CA ALA A 476 33.67 -3.19 7.75
C ALA A 476 35.02 -3.31 8.47
N ARG A 477 35.02 -3.57 9.78
CA ARG A 477 36.25 -3.77 10.58
C ARG A 477 36.89 -5.13 10.38
N HIS A 478 36.11 -6.17 10.06
CA HIS A 478 36.56 -7.56 10.08
C HIS A 478 36.39 -8.31 8.74
N ALA A 479 36.00 -7.63 7.65
CA ALA A 479 35.72 -8.24 6.35
C ALA A 479 36.90 -9.03 5.74
N ALA A 480 38.15 -8.70 6.09
CA ALA A 480 39.34 -9.38 5.58
C ALA A 480 39.67 -10.69 6.34
N GLU A 481 38.99 -10.95 7.45
CA GLU A 481 39.39 -11.98 8.44
C GLU A 481 38.40 -13.17 8.47
N LEU A 482 37.32 -13.10 7.70
CA LEU A 482 36.26 -14.10 7.65
C LEU A 482 35.55 -14.07 6.30
N ARG A 483 34.88 -15.17 5.95
CA ARG A 483 33.93 -15.21 4.84
C ARG A 483 32.59 -14.66 5.31
N LEU A 484 32.09 -13.65 4.61
CA LEU A 484 30.78 -13.07 4.87
C LEU A 484 29.75 -13.55 3.84
N ILE A 485 28.61 -14.02 4.33
CA ILE A 485 27.39 -14.17 3.54
C ILE A 485 26.31 -13.32 4.22
N GLU A 486 25.91 -12.23 3.56
CA GLU A 486 24.83 -11.35 4.01
C GLU A 486 23.60 -11.59 3.16
N VAL A 487 22.45 -11.80 3.81
CA VAL A 487 21.16 -11.96 3.16
C VAL A 487 20.13 -11.14 3.92
N SER A 488 19.35 -10.32 3.21
CA SER A 488 18.21 -9.62 3.78
C SER A 488 16.94 -10.40 3.51
N CYS A 489 16.16 -10.69 4.55
CA CYS A 489 14.83 -11.27 4.40
C CYS A 489 13.87 -10.20 3.88
N LEU A 490 13.31 -10.46 2.70
CA LEU A 490 12.50 -9.49 1.98
C LEU A 490 11.05 -9.55 2.46
N SER A 491 10.48 -8.40 2.74
CA SER A 491 9.12 -8.25 3.28
C SER A 491 8.01 -8.79 2.35
N TYR A 492 8.30 -8.98 1.07
CA TYR A 492 7.40 -9.57 0.06
C TYR A 492 7.66 -11.07 -0.17
N ALA A 493 8.69 -11.65 0.46
CA ALA A 493 9.05 -13.06 0.32
C ALA A 493 8.59 -13.91 1.52
N THR A 494 7.77 -13.37 2.43
CA THR A 494 7.33 -14.03 3.67
C THR A 494 6.64 -15.38 3.48
N ASN A 495 6.01 -15.59 2.31
CA ASN A 495 5.35 -16.86 1.97
C ASN A 495 6.11 -17.65 0.90
N THR A 496 7.35 -17.29 0.58
CA THR A 496 8.20 -18.02 -0.36
C THR A 496 9.13 -18.95 0.42
N PRO A 497 8.89 -20.28 0.43
CA PRO A 497 9.68 -21.21 1.22
C PRO A 497 11.17 -21.08 0.92
N TYR A 498 11.99 -21.03 1.96
CA TYR A 498 13.46 -20.99 1.86
C TYR A 498 14.03 -19.78 1.11
N ALA A 499 13.27 -18.69 0.96
CA ALA A 499 13.74 -17.48 0.28
C ALA A 499 15.13 -16.98 0.75
N PRO A 500 15.39 -16.79 2.06
CA PRO A 500 16.73 -16.39 2.51
C PRO A 500 17.79 -17.45 2.20
N TRP A 501 17.45 -18.74 2.37
CA TRP A 501 18.37 -19.85 2.16
C TRP A 501 18.71 -20.09 0.69
N SER A 502 17.84 -19.70 -0.24
CA SER A 502 18.14 -19.63 -1.68
C SER A 502 19.31 -18.68 -1.93
N GLU A 503 19.30 -17.49 -1.34
CA GLU A 503 20.39 -16.51 -1.52
C GLU A 503 21.68 -16.96 -0.84
N VAL A 504 21.58 -17.56 0.37
CA VAL A 504 22.73 -18.19 1.03
C VAL A 504 23.35 -19.27 0.14
N LEU A 505 22.53 -20.15 -0.44
CA LEU A 505 23.01 -21.23 -1.29
C LEU A 505 23.64 -20.72 -2.58
N LYS A 506 23.07 -19.69 -3.21
CA LYS A 506 23.66 -19.04 -4.37
C LYS A 506 25.02 -18.42 -4.02
N ALA A 507 25.12 -17.73 -2.89
CA ALA A 507 26.38 -17.16 -2.41
C ALA A 507 27.44 -18.23 -2.11
N LEU A 508 27.05 -19.36 -1.48
CA LEU A 508 27.93 -20.50 -1.26
C LEU A 508 28.44 -21.11 -2.57
N CYS A 509 27.57 -21.26 -3.56
CA CYS A 509 27.92 -21.83 -4.87
C CYS A 509 28.58 -20.81 -5.83
N GLY A 510 28.64 -19.52 -5.44
CA GLY A 510 29.10 -18.44 -6.32
C GLY A 510 28.21 -18.21 -7.54
N ILE A 511 26.91 -18.48 -7.44
CA ILE A 511 25.91 -18.28 -8.50
C ILE A 511 25.52 -16.80 -8.55
N THR A 512 25.58 -16.18 -9.72
CA THR A 512 25.22 -14.78 -9.92
C THR A 512 23.92 -14.61 -10.70
N SER A 513 23.30 -13.43 -10.58
CA SER A 513 22.07 -13.08 -11.29
C SER A 513 22.28 -13.07 -12.79
N GLY A 514 21.36 -13.69 -13.55
CA GLY A 514 21.42 -13.73 -15.02
C GLY A 514 22.18 -14.92 -15.63
N GLU A 515 22.82 -15.77 -14.82
CA GLU A 515 23.49 -16.97 -15.33
C GLU A 515 22.49 -17.99 -15.92
N ALA A 516 22.90 -18.69 -16.97
CA ALA A 516 22.08 -19.72 -17.62
C ALA A 516 21.95 -20.99 -16.74
N GLN A 517 20.90 -21.78 -16.98
CA GLN A 517 20.61 -23.04 -16.27
C GLN A 517 21.84 -23.97 -16.21
N GLU A 518 22.56 -24.13 -17.32
CA GLU A 518 23.75 -25.00 -17.40
C GLU A 518 24.88 -24.54 -16.46
N GLN A 519 25.11 -23.23 -16.36
CA GLN A 519 26.18 -22.67 -15.50
C GLN A 519 25.83 -22.84 -14.03
N ARG A 520 24.56 -22.61 -13.65
CA ARG A 520 24.09 -22.82 -12.29
C ARG A 520 24.20 -24.28 -11.87
N ALA A 521 23.85 -25.21 -12.77
CA ALA A 521 23.94 -26.65 -12.51
C ALA A 521 25.38 -27.10 -12.27
N LEU A 522 26.33 -26.60 -13.08
CA LEU A 522 27.77 -26.89 -12.90
C LEU A 522 28.28 -26.41 -11.54
N LYS A 523 27.92 -25.19 -11.13
CA LYS A 523 28.34 -24.63 -9.85
C LYS A 523 27.76 -25.38 -8.65
N LEU A 524 26.46 -25.72 -8.69
CA LEU A 524 25.83 -26.50 -7.63
C LEU A 524 26.44 -27.91 -7.52
N ALA A 525 26.65 -28.59 -8.65
CA ALA A 525 27.29 -29.91 -8.67
C ALA A 525 28.72 -29.84 -8.10
N ALA A 526 29.49 -28.80 -8.47
CA ALA A 526 30.84 -28.59 -7.95
C ALA A 526 30.87 -28.32 -6.44
N ALA A 527 29.86 -27.64 -5.89
CA ALA A 527 29.72 -27.46 -4.44
C ALA A 527 29.38 -28.78 -3.75
N LEU A 528 28.43 -29.55 -4.28
CA LEU A 528 28.03 -30.85 -3.71
C LEU A 528 29.13 -31.90 -3.76
N SER A 529 29.93 -31.93 -4.83
CA SER A 529 31.07 -32.83 -4.97
C SER A 529 32.11 -32.68 -3.84
N GLN A 530 32.19 -31.51 -3.22
CA GLN A 530 33.14 -31.25 -2.11
C GLN A 530 32.72 -31.94 -0.80
N LEU A 531 31.45 -32.33 -0.66
CA LEU A 531 30.93 -33.01 0.54
C LEU A 531 31.26 -34.51 0.58
N GLY A 532 31.64 -35.09 -0.56
CA GLY A 532 31.98 -36.51 -0.67
C GLY A 532 31.32 -37.22 -1.85
N ALA A 533 31.70 -38.48 -2.06
CA ALA A 533 31.22 -39.29 -3.16
C ALA A 533 29.70 -39.58 -3.02
N GLY A 534 28.94 -39.36 -4.09
CA GLY A 534 27.49 -39.58 -4.14
C GLY A 534 26.64 -38.39 -3.71
N SER A 535 27.23 -37.29 -3.25
CA SER A 535 26.49 -36.08 -2.85
C SER A 535 25.79 -35.39 -4.03
N GLU A 536 26.32 -35.54 -5.24
CA GLU A 536 25.70 -35.03 -6.49
C GLU A 536 24.33 -35.66 -6.78
N GLU A 537 24.08 -36.88 -6.29
CA GLU A 537 22.78 -37.55 -6.45
C GLU A 537 21.66 -36.82 -5.70
N TRP A 538 22.00 -35.94 -4.74
CA TRP A 538 21.01 -35.15 -4.00
C TRP A 538 20.76 -33.77 -4.60
N MET A 539 21.41 -33.41 -5.72
CA MET A 539 21.23 -32.14 -6.41
C MET A 539 19.74 -31.75 -6.63
N PRO A 540 18.82 -32.66 -6.99
CA PRO A 540 17.40 -32.28 -7.18
C PRO A 540 16.75 -31.68 -5.93
N LEU A 541 17.21 -32.01 -4.72
CA LEU A 541 16.67 -31.45 -3.47
C LEU A 541 16.99 -29.97 -3.29
N LEU A 542 18.08 -29.49 -3.90
CA LEU A 542 18.56 -28.10 -3.84
C LEU A 542 18.31 -27.31 -5.12
N ALA A 543 18.00 -28.00 -6.24
CA ALA A 543 17.83 -27.40 -7.55
C ALA A 543 16.80 -26.27 -7.54
N GLU A 544 15.65 -26.48 -6.90
CA GLU A 544 14.58 -25.48 -6.77
C GLU A 544 15.07 -24.18 -6.11
N LEU A 545 15.91 -24.28 -5.07
CA LEU A 545 16.43 -23.13 -4.32
C LEU A 545 17.35 -22.24 -5.16
N VAL A 546 18.05 -22.82 -6.15
CA VAL A 546 18.91 -22.07 -7.09
C VAL A 546 18.23 -21.83 -8.45
N ARG A 547 16.90 -22.06 -8.52
CA ARG A 547 16.08 -21.93 -9.74
C ARG A 547 16.61 -22.77 -10.90
N LEU A 548 16.91 -24.04 -10.61
CA LEU A 548 17.32 -25.05 -11.58
C LEU A 548 16.17 -25.99 -11.91
N ASP A 549 15.91 -26.19 -13.20
CA ASP A 549 14.96 -27.19 -13.67
C ASP A 549 15.64 -28.56 -13.80
N VAL A 550 15.60 -29.33 -12.71
CA VAL A 550 16.17 -30.68 -12.65
C VAL A 550 15.08 -31.66 -12.21
N ALA A 551 14.85 -32.70 -13.00
CA ALA A 551 13.90 -33.75 -12.65
C ALA A 551 14.42 -34.62 -11.51
N ASP A 552 13.53 -35.02 -10.59
CA ASP A 552 13.86 -35.97 -9.53
C ASP A 552 14.43 -37.28 -10.11
N ASN A 553 15.54 -37.75 -9.54
CA ASN A 553 16.09 -39.07 -9.81
C ASN A 553 15.42 -40.16 -8.95
N VAL A 554 15.84 -41.42 -9.11
CA VAL A 554 15.23 -42.58 -8.42
C VAL A 554 15.29 -42.44 -6.89
N LEU A 555 16.38 -41.90 -6.34
CA LEU A 555 16.55 -41.73 -4.90
C LEU A 555 15.60 -40.67 -4.34
N VAL A 556 15.54 -39.50 -4.97
CA VAL A 556 14.68 -38.39 -4.53
C VAL A 556 13.20 -38.73 -4.67
N ARG A 557 12.80 -39.48 -5.72
CA ARG A 557 11.42 -39.96 -5.89
C ARG A 557 10.98 -40.95 -4.81
N ALA A 558 11.90 -41.67 -4.19
CA ALA A 558 11.59 -42.64 -3.14
C ALA A 558 11.36 -41.99 -1.76
N LEU A 559 11.78 -40.74 -1.58
CA LEU A 559 11.63 -40.01 -0.32
C LEU A 559 10.22 -39.42 -0.17
N ASP A 560 9.64 -39.57 1.02
CA ASP A 560 8.46 -38.83 1.43
C ASP A 560 8.77 -37.33 1.68
N PRO A 561 7.76 -36.45 1.80
CA PRO A 561 7.98 -35.01 1.99
C PRO A 561 8.84 -34.66 3.21
N GLN A 562 8.67 -35.39 4.33
CA GLN A 562 9.42 -35.13 5.56
C GLN A 562 10.89 -35.52 5.41
N GLN A 563 11.16 -36.67 4.78
CA GLN A 563 12.51 -37.13 4.47
C GLN A 563 13.22 -36.18 3.48
N ARG A 564 12.51 -35.67 2.47
CA ARG A 564 13.05 -34.66 1.54
C ARG A 564 13.49 -33.39 2.28
N GLN A 565 12.66 -32.91 3.20
CA GLN A 565 12.99 -31.75 4.05
C GLN A 565 14.21 -32.04 4.94
N SER A 566 14.20 -33.14 5.70
CA SER A 566 15.32 -33.48 6.58
C SER A 566 16.63 -33.60 5.80
N ARG A 567 16.60 -34.24 4.63
CA ARG A 567 17.79 -34.38 3.79
C ARG A 567 18.27 -33.05 3.20
N ARG A 568 17.35 -32.15 2.83
CA ARG A 568 17.68 -30.79 2.41
C ARG A 568 18.36 -30.01 3.53
N PHE A 569 17.87 -30.14 4.77
CA PHE A 569 18.46 -29.48 5.94
C PHE A 569 19.88 -29.98 6.21
N GLU A 570 20.08 -31.30 6.14
CA GLU A 570 21.41 -31.93 6.23
C GLU A 570 22.37 -31.39 5.18
N LEU A 571 21.98 -31.36 3.90
CA LEU A 571 22.85 -30.89 2.82
C LEU A 571 23.26 -29.42 2.98
N ILE A 572 22.33 -28.55 3.38
CA ILE A 572 22.66 -27.14 3.61
C ILE A 572 23.61 -26.99 4.79
N ALA A 573 23.41 -27.76 5.87
CA ALA A 573 24.32 -27.77 7.01
C ALA A 573 25.72 -28.26 6.61
N ASP A 574 25.80 -29.35 5.85
CA ASP A 574 27.06 -29.91 5.37
C ASP A 574 27.82 -28.91 4.48
N LEU A 575 27.12 -28.17 3.61
CA LEU A 575 27.72 -27.11 2.79
C LEU A 575 28.29 -25.98 3.65
N LEU A 576 27.56 -25.53 4.67
CA LEU A 576 28.02 -24.47 5.58
C LEU A 576 29.24 -24.93 6.39
N LEU A 577 29.22 -26.17 6.91
CA LEU A 577 30.32 -26.75 7.67
C LEU A 577 31.56 -26.96 6.79
N ALA A 578 31.39 -27.41 5.55
CA ALA A 578 32.48 -27.57 4.60
C ALA A 578 33.13 -26.23 4.26
N GLU A 579 32.34 -25.16 4.15
CA GLU A 579 32.87 -23.82 3.90
C GLU A 579 33.59 -23.26 5.14
N ALA A 580 33.01 -23.42 6.33
CA ALA A 580 33.61 -23.00 7.59
C ALA A 580 34.92 -23.73 7.92
N ALA A 581 35.10 -24.96 7.43
CA ALA A 581 36.35 -25.70 7.57
C ALA A 581 37.53 -25.07 6.80
N ARG A 582 37.25 -24.19 5.82
CA ARG A 582 38.29 -23.49 5.02
C ARG A 582 38.71 -22.18 5.68
N GLU A 583 37.73 -21.39 6.08
CA GLU A 583 37.89 -20.10 6.72
C GLU A 583 36.67 -19.81 7.63
N PRO A 584 36.82 -19.04 8.72
CA PRO A 584 35.70 -18.69 9.59
C PRO A 584 34.57 -18.05 8.79
N LEU A 585 33.34 -18.54 8.99
CA LEU A 585 32.16 -18.12 8.23
C LEU A 585 31.24 -17.29 9.12
N MET A 586 30.83 -16.13 8.63
CA MET A 586 29.74 -15.34 9.21
C MET A 586 28.57 -15.31 8.24
N LEU A 587 27.45 -15.90 8.67
CA LEU A 587 26.18 -15.81 7.98
C LEU A 587 25.30 -14.79 8.70
N PHE A 588 25.00 -13.68 8.03
CA PHE A 588 24.14 -12.63 8.55
C PHE A 588 22.79 -12.62 7.82
N LEU A 589 21.72 -12.90 8.55
CA LEU A 589 20.33 -12.76 8.09
C LEU A 589 19.70 -11.48 8.68
N ASP A 590 19.54 -10.46 7.85
CA ASP A 590 18.83 -9.24 8.25
C ASP A 590 17.31 -9.40 8.09
N ASN A 591 16.54 -8.65 8.87
CA ASN A 591 15.08 -8.62 8.87
C ASN A 591 14.41 -9.99 9.04
N LEU A 592 14.94 -10.86 9.91
CA LEU A 592 14.47 -12.24 10.07
C LEU A 592 12.96 -12.36 10.38
N GLN A 593 12.32 -11.28 10.85
CA GLN A 593 10.85 -11.22 10.98
C GLN A 593 10.05 -11.44 9.68
N TRP A 594 10.70 -11.40 8.52
CA TRP A 594 10.09 -11.68 7.22
C TRP A 594 10.43 -13.07 6.68
N ALA A 595 11.17 -13.90 7.41
CA ALA A 595 11.39 -15.28 7.01
C ALA A 595 10.11 -16.11 7.17
N ASP A 596 9.88 -17.02 6.24
CA ASP A 596 8.81 -18.01 6.34
C ASP A 596 9.12 -19.05 7.45
N GLN A 597 8.10 -19.79 7.89
CA GLN A 597 8.27 -20.76 8.98
C GLN A 597 9.30 -21.85 8.66
N ILE A 598 9.34 -22.35 7.42
CA ILE A 598 10.26 -23.44 7.06
C ILE A 598 11.72 -22.95 7.01
N SER A 599 11.93 -21.67 6.72
CA SER A 599 13.22 -21.00 6.83
C SER A 599 13.66 -20.82 8.29
N LEU A 600 12.73 -20.53 9.21
CA LEU A 600 13.01 -20.47 10.65
C LEU A 600 13.32 -21.86 11.23
N ASP A 601 12.63 -22.90 10.77
CA ASP A 601 12.92 -24.28 11.17
C ASP A 601 14.34 -24.70 10.74
N LEU A 602 14.78 -24.28 9.54
CA LEU A 602 16.14 -24.51 9.07
C LEU A 602 17.17 -23.71 9.89
N TRP A 603 16.87 -22.47 10.26
CA TRP A 603 17.71 -21.71 11.19
C TRP A 603 17.92 -22.46 12.51
N GLN A 604 16.84 -22.94 13.14
CA GLN A 604 16.91 -23.70 14.39
C GLN A 604 17.71 -25.00 14.22
N TYR A 605 17.50 -25.71 13.10
CA TYR A 605 18.25 -26.92 12.78
C TYR A 605 19.76 -26.69 12.67
N LEU A 606 20.17 -25.55 12.09
CA LEU A 606 21.57 -25.15 11.93
C LEU A 606 22.17 -24.64 13.24
N ALA A 607 21.41 -23.87 14.02
CA ALA A 607 21.81 -23.39 15.34
C ALA A 607 22.27 -24.55 16.26
N GLY A 608 21.60 -25.71 16.19
CA GLY A 608 22.00 -26.91 16.94
C GLY A 608 23.27 -27.62 16.44
N ARG A 609 23.93 -27.14 15.38
CA ARG A 609 25.09 -27.80 14.73
C ARG A 609 26.34 -26.92 14.63
N VAL A 610 26.28 -25.65 15.03
CA VAL A 610 27.40 -24.73 14.89
C VAL A 610 28.37 -24.71 16.06
N ASP A 611 28.03 -25.29 17.22
CA ASP A 611 28.80 -25.19 18.47
C ASP A 611 30.32 -25.50 18.31
N GLU A 612 30.67 -26.47 17.46
CA GLU A 612 32.06 -26.94 17.24
C GLU A 612 32.66 -26.49 15.89
N ALA A 613 32.00 -25.59 15.16
CA ALA A 613 32.48 -25.06 13.89
C ALA A 613 32.77 -23.55 14.00
N PRO A 614 33.73 -23.01 13.23
CA PRO A 614 34.01 -21.56 13.21
C PRO A 614 32.93 -20.81 12.40
N ILE A 615 31.67 -20.93 12.84
CA ILE A 615 30.48 -20.31 12.23
C ILE A 615 29.86 -19.32 13.20
N ALA A 616 29.64 -18.09 12.74
CA ALA A 616 28.76 -17.12 13.37
C ALA A 616 27.42 -17.08 12.61
N LEU A 617 26.35 -17.58 13.22
CA LEU A 617 24.98 -17.38 12.74
C LEU A 617 24.42 -16.12 13.39
N LEU A 618 24.35 -15.02 12.65
CA LEU A 618 23.85 -13.74 13.14
C LEU A 618 22.50 -13.42 12.49
N ALA A 619 21.50 -13.11 13.30
CA ALA A 619 20.20 -12.63 12.81
C ALA A 619 19.85 -11.27 13.41
N ALA A 620 19.35 -10.35 12.59
CA ALA A 620 18.74 -9.10 13.07
C ALA A 620 17.21 -9.15 12.87
N HIS A 621 16.45 -8.78 13.91
CA HIS A 621 14.99 -8.78 13.86
C HIS A 621 14.34 -7.66 14.70
N ARG A 622 13.02 -7.47 14.51
CA ARG A 622 12.19 -6.56 15.34
C ARG A 622 11.69 -7.27 16.60
N SER A 623 11.25 -6.52 17.61
CA SER A 623 10.56 -7.09 18.79
C SER A 623 9.36 -7.93 18.34
N GLY A 624 9.06 -9.03 19.07
CA GLY A 624 7.88 -9.85 18.82
C GLY A 624 8.00 -10.92 17.72
N LEU A 625 9.21 -11.30 17.29
CA LEU A 625 9.40 -12.45 16.41
C LEU A 625 8.87 -13.73 17.08
N ASN A 626 7.87 -14.37 16.47
CA ASN A 626 7.30 -15.62 16.95
C ASN A 626 8.07 -16.80 16.37
N TRP A 627 8.72 -17.57 17.24
CA TRP A 627 9.53 -18.74 16.88
C TRP A 627 8.71 -20.05 16.81
N GLY A 628 7.38 -19.94 16.85
CA GLY A 628 6.48 -21.09 16.92
C GLY A 628 6.40 -21.64 18.35
N ASP A 629 6.23 -22.96 18.48
CA ASP A 629 5.96 -23.64 19.76
C ASP A 629 7.18 -23.71 20.70
N ASP A 630 8.39 -23.43 20.22
CA ASP A 630 9.63 -23.48 21.02
C ASP A 630 10.23 -22.08 21.17
N THR A 631 10.04 -21.47 22.34
CA THR A 631 10.34 -20.05 22.53
C THR A 631 11.83 -19.73 22.72
N GLN A 632 12.72 -20.72 22.91
CA GLN A 632 14.19 -20.50 23.02
C GLN A 632 15.05 -21.70 22.54
N GLY A 633 14.59 -22.48 21.55
CA GLY A 633 15.26 -23.70 21.08
C GLY A 633 16.58 -23.50 20.31
N ASP A 634 16.95 -22.27 19.93
CA ASP A 634 18.13 -21.97 19.10
C ASP A 634 19.40 -21.63 19.90
N ARG A 635 19.34 -21.61 21.24
CA ARG A 635 20.46 -21.24 22.14
C ARG A 635 21.13 -19.91 21.80
N ALA A 636 20.42 -19.01 21.13
CA ALA A 636 21.00 -17.76 20.67
C ALA A 636 21.32 -16.81 21.84
N GLU A 637 22.48 -16.14 21.75
CA GLU A 637 22.77 -14.99 22.59
C GLU A 637 22.12 -13.74 22.00
N GLU A 638 21.29 -13.04 22.78
CA GLU A 638 20.52 -11.89 22.29
C GLU A 638 21.10 -10.55 22.77
N LEU A 639 21.30 -9.65 21.82
CA LEU A 639 21.65 -8.24 22.02
C LEU A 639 20.44 -7.37 21.66
N VAL A 640 19.80 -6.80 22.68
CA VAL A 640 18.73 -5.81 22.49
C VAL A 640 19.39 -4.43 22.31
N VAL A 641 19.23 -3.83 21.14
CA VAL A 641 19.80 -2.52 20.81
C VAL A 641 18.95 -1.42 21.47
N PRO A 642 19.50 -0.66 22.43
CA PRO A 642 18.76 0.40 23.11
C PRO A 642 18.59 1.65 22.25
N GLU A 643 17.71 2.55 22.67
CA GLU A 643 17.63 3.92 22.15
C GLU A 643 18.94 4.69 22.39
N LEU A 644 19.29 5.58 21.45
CA LEU A 644 20.47 6.43 21.60
C LEU A 644 20.26 7.47 22.71
N PRO A 645 21.28 7.69 23.58
CA PRO A 645 21.22 8.78 24.54
C PRO A 645 21.23 10.13 23.81
N ALA A 646 20.63 11.16 24.43
CA ALA A 646 20.53 12.50 23.84
C ALA A 646 21.87 13.09 23.38
N SER A 647 22.97 12.77 24.07
CA SER A 647 24.34 13.16 23.67
C SER A 647 24.79 12.50 22.36
N ALA A 648 24.44 11.24 22.14
CA ALA A 648 24.71 10.54 20.90
C ALA A 648 23.83 11.05 19.75
N CYS A 649 22.56 11.35 20.02
CA CYS A 649 21.68 12.00 19.03
C CYS A 649 22.22 13.36 18.59
N ALA A 650 22.69 14.19 19.52
CA ALA A 650 23.31 15.48 19.18
C ALA A 650 24.58 15.29 18.33
N ALA A 651 25.44 14.34 18.69
CA ALA A 651 26.64 14.04 17.92
C ALA A 651 26.34 13.47 16.52
N LEU A 652 25.27 12.69 16.36
CA LEU A 652 24.82 12.20 15.05
C LEU A 652 24.27 13.35 14.17
N LEU A 653 23.55 14.30 14.77
CA LEU A 653 23.11 15.52 14.08
C LEU A 653 24.29 16.37 13.60
N ASP A 654 25.33 16.52 14.43
CA ASP A 654 26.51 17.33 14.08
C ASP A 654 27.29 16.76 12.88
N GLN A 655 27.11 15.48 12.57
CA GLN A 655 27.73 14.82 11.42
C GLN A 655 26.96 15.02 10.11
N GLN A 656 25.73 15.53 10.16
CA GLN A 656 24.91 15.73 8.96
C GLN A 656 25.15 17.13 8.38
N PRO A 657 25.60 17.24 7.11
CA PRO A 657 25.82 18.55 6.49
C PRO A 657 24.54 19.38 6.39
N GLU A 658 23.38 18.75 6.24
CA GLU A 658 22.05 19.36 6.23
C GLU A 658 21.72 20.02 7.57
N ALA A 659 22.19 19.44 8.69
CA ALA A 659 21.94 19.98 10.01
C ALA A 659 22.70 21.29 10.27
N ALA A 660 23.77 21.58 9.51
CA ALA A 660 24.61 22.76 9.72
C ALA A 660 23.84 24.09 9.56
N GLN A 661 22.73 24.06 8.82
CA GLN A 661 21.90 25.24 8.54
C GLN A 661 20.75 25.43 9.55
N LEU A 662 20.52 24.45 10.43
CA LEU A 662 19.40 24.46 11.38
C LEU A 662 19.69 25.28 12.64
N SER A 663 18.69 25.99 13.14
CA SER A 663 18.82 26.74 14.40
C SER A 663 18.95 25.79 15.62
N PRO A 664 19.57 26.24 16.73
CA PRO A 664 19.70 25.42 17.94
C PRO A 664 18.35 24.92 18.51
N GLU A 665 17.31 25.74 18.38
CA GLU A 665 15.95 25.43 18.86
C GLU A 665 15.31 24.30 18.04
N VAL A 666 15.53 24.30 16.72
CA VAL A 666 15.06 23.23 15.84
C VAL A 666 15.82 21.94 16.11
N ARG A 667 17.13 21.99 16.32
CA ARG A 667 17.96 20.83 16.69
C ARG A 667 17.49 20.16 17.99
N GLU A 668 17.21 20.94 19.04
CA GLU A 668 16.68 20.42 20.30
C GLU A 668 15.33 19.71 20.10
N GLN A 669 14.48 20.26 19.24
CA GLN A 669 13.18 19.66 18.91
C GLN A 669 13.30 18.39 18.07
N ILE A 670 14.28 18.30 17.17
CA ILE A 670 14.57 17.07 16.41
C ILE A 670 15.02 15.96 17.37
N VAL A 671 15.97 16.23 18.27
CA VAL A 671 16.43 15.25 19.27
C VAL A 671 15.27 14.79 20.16
N ALA A 672 14.44 15.72 20.63
CA ALA A 672 13.29 15.39 21.47
C ALA A 672 12.21 14.58 20.74
N ARG A 673 12.01 14.78 19.43
CA ARG A 673 11.04 14.03 18.62
C ARG A 673 11.57 12.69 18.11
N ALA A 674 12.87 12.57 17.90
CA ALA A 674 13.49 11.33 17.46
C ALA A 674 13.53 10.26 18.56
N ASP A 675 13.48 10.67 19.83
CA ASP A 675 13.40 9.79 21.01
C ASP A 675 14.45 8.68 20.99
N GLY A 676 15.68 9.04 20.60
CA GLY A 676 16.79 8.09 20.52
C GLY A 676 16.79 7.15 19.30
N ASN A 677 15.86 7.30 18.36
CA ASN A 677 15.84 6.52 17.11
C ASN A 677 16.65 7.26 16.00
N PRO A 678 17.78 6.70 15.51
CA PRO A 678 18.61 7.32 14.48
C PRO A 678 17.87 7.62 13.17
N LEU A 679 17.01 6.71 12.70
CA LEU A 679 16.25 6.91 11.47
C LEU A 679 15.31 8.11 11.57
N TYR A 680 14.65 8.26 12.72
CA TYR A 680 13.76 9.40 12.97
C TYR A 680 14.56 10.71 12.96
N LEU A 681 15.75 10.70 13.54
CA LEU A 681 16.65 11.85 13.58
C LEU A 681 17.07 12.28 12.17
N GLU A 682 17.52 11.34 11.34
CA GLU A 682 17.94 11.60 9.94
C GLU A 682 16.79 12.10 9.07
N GLU A 683 15.63 11.45 9.12
CA GLU A 683 14.48 11.82 8.30
C GLU A 683 13.91 13.19 8.69
N LEU A 684 13.82 13.49 9.99
CA LEU A 684 13.41 14.82 10.47
C LEU A 684 14.41 15.92 10.06
N THR A 685 15.70 15.61 10.09
CA THR A 685 16.75 16.57 9.68
C THR A 685 16.67 16.85 8.18
N ARG A 686 16.57 15.80 7.35
CA ARG A 686 16.44 15.94 5.89
C ARG A 686 15.18 16.71 5.51
N ALA A 687 14.04 16.40 6.13
CA ALA A 687 12.77 17.06 5.85
C ALA A 687 12.81 18.56 6.19
N LEU A 688 13.42 18.93 7.31
CA LEU A 688 13.51 20.32 7.77
C LEU A 688 14.58 21.12 7.05
N ALA A 689 15.67 20.50 6.59
CA ALA A 689 16.71 21.17 5.82
C ALA A 689 16.30 21.46 4.37
N ALA A 690 15.38 20.67 3.80
CA ALA A 690 14.88 20.87 2.44
C ALA A 690 13.89 22.04 2.29
N GLN A 691 13.39 22.62 3.38
CA GLN A 691 12.38 23.68 3.36
C GLN A 691 12.95 25.01 3.88
N GLU A 692 13.12 26.00 3.00
CA GLU A 692 13.63 27.35 3.32
C GLU A 692 12.66 28.22 4.15
N SER A 693 11.55 27.70 4.68
CA SER A 693 10.50 28.51 5.33
C SER A 693 9.92 27.86 6.59
N GLU A 694 9.60 28.72 7.58
CA GLU A 694 8.87 28.41 8.81
C GLU A 694 7.48 27.79 8.52
N ILE A 695 7.40 26.48 8.33
CA ILE A 695 6.14 25.72 8.42
C ILE A 695 6.21 24.79 9.64
N ALA A 696 5.06 24.66 10.30
CA ALA A 696 4.87 24.02 11.59
C ALA A 696 5.47 22.61 11.68
N LEU A 697 6.14 22.33 12.80
CA LEU A 697 6.71 21.03 13.21
C LEU A 697 5.68 19.89 13.41
N ASP A 698 4.50 20.02 12.80
CA ASP A 698 3.39 19.07 12.91
C ASP A 698 3.31 18.11 11.72
N ALA A 699 4.06 18.35 10.64
CA ALA A 699 4.14 17.43 9.49
C ALA A 699 5.28 16.42 9.67
N LEU A 700 4.94 15.12 9.72
CA LEU A 700 5.90 14.02 9.78
C LEU A 700 6.40 13.63 8.38
N PRO A 701 7.69 13.27 8.22
CA PRO A 701 8.21 12.66 6.99
C PRO A 701 7.41 11.42 6.54
N ASP A 702 7.27 11.23 5.23
CA ASP A 702 6.47 10.14 4.65
C ASP A 702 6.93 8.74 5.09
N SER A 703 8.25 8.53 5.22
CA SER A 703 8.86 7.27 5.69
C SER A 703 8.40 6.88 7.11
N LEU A 704 8.21 7.86 8.00
CA LEU A 704 7.70 7.64 9.35
C LEU A 704 6.20 7.40 9.37
N ASN A 705 5.46 8.08 8.50
CA ASN A 705 4.03 7.82 8.32
C ASN A 705 3.81 6.37 7.85
N GLU A 706 4.61 5.85 6.93
CA GLU A 706 4.52 4.48 6.42
C GLU A 706 4.68 3.43 7.51
N LEU A 707 5.68 3.59 8.39
CA LEU A 707 5.94 2.66 9.49
C LEU A 707 4.79 2.59 10.48
N LEU A 708 4.21 3.74 10.83
CA LEU A 708 3.08 3.81 11.75
C LEU A 708 1.77 3.36 11.12
N LEU A 709 1.53 3.70 9.85
CA LEU A 709 0.39 3.21 9.08
C LEU A 709 0.44 1.68 8.94
N ALA A 710 1.62 1.09 8.74
CA ALA A 710 1.77 -0.37 8.68
C ALA A 710 1.38 -1.08 10.00
N ARG A 711 1.64 -0.44 11.15
CA ARG A 711 1.19 -0.96 12.46
C ARG A 711 -0.32 -0.80 12.65
N ILE A 712 -0.84 0.39 12.34
CA ILE A 712 -2.28 0.66 12.35
C ILE A 712 -3.00 -0.27 11.38
N ASP A 713 -2.33 -0.71 10.31
CA ASP A 713 -2.98 -1.52 9.29
C ASP A 713 -3.31 -2.95 9.71
N ARG A 714 -2.55 -3.48 10.68
CA ARG A 714 -2.81 -4.78 11.32
C ARG A 714 -4.04 -4.76 12.22
N LEU A 715 -4.48 -3.57 12.63
CA LEU A 715 -5.66 -3.41 13.47
C LEU A 715 -6.94 -3.61 12.67
N ASP A 716 -7.92 -4.24 13.31
CA ASP A 716 -9.28 -4.29 12.80
C ASP A 716 -9.94 -2.90 12.80
N GLU A 717 -10.96 -2.70 11.96
CA GLU A 717 -11.57 -1.38 11.76
C GLU A 717 -12.12 -0.78 13.07
N ARG A 718 -12.63 -1.61 13.99
CA ARG A 718 -13.11 -1.14 15.30
C ARG A 718 -11.98 -0.61 16.16
N SER A 719 -10.84 -1.29 16.20
CA SER A 719 -9.65 -0.84 16.93
C SER A 719 -9.09 0.45 16.31
N ARG A 720 -9.11 0.59 14.98
CA ARG A 720 -8.74 1.86 14.32
C ARG A 720 -9.69 3.01 14.67
N THR A 721 -11.00 2.79 14.64
CA THR A 721 -11.98 3.81 15.06
C THR A 721 -11.79 4.18 16.53
N LEU A 722 -11.50 3.20 17.39
CA LEU A 722 -11.22 3.45 18.80
C LEU A 722 -9.99 4.33 18.98
N LEU A 723 -8.91 3.98 18.29
CA LEU A 723 -7.66 4.75 18.27
C LEU A 723 -7.90 6.18 17.74
N ARG A 724 -8.78 6.33 16.74
CA ARG A 724 -9.31 7.63 16.24
C ARG A 724 -9.92 8.49 17.31
N VAL A 725 -10.81 7.93 18.09
CA VAL A 725 -11.44 8.65 19.19
C VAL A 725 -10.42 8.96 20.29
N ALA A 726 -9.53 8.02 20.61
CA ALA A 726 -8.51 8.19 21.65
C ALA A 726 -7.55 9.36 21.36
N ALA A 727 -7.06 9.48 20.13
CA ALA A 727 -6.19 10.59 19.74
C ALA A 727 -6.86 11.98 19.83
N VAL A 728 -8.19 12.05 19.66
CA VAL A 728 -8.93 13.32 19.82
C VAL A 728 -9.02 13.73 21.29
N ILE A 729 -9.15 12.76 22.20
CA ILE A 729 -9.12 13.02 23.65
C ILE A 729 -7.73 13.52 24.05
N GLY A 730 -6.69 12.95 23.46
CA GLY A 730 -5.29 13.34 23.60
C GLY A 730 -4.44 12.24 24.20
N GLN A 731 -3.19 12.59 24.51
CA GLN A 731 -2.14 11.65 24.92
C GLN A 731 -2.48 10.76 26.11
N ARG A 732 -3.24 11.30 27.05
CA ARG A 732 -3.76 10.57 28.20
C ARG A 732 -5.26 10.60 28.11
N PHE A 733 -5.86 9.44 27.89
CA PHE A 733 -7.29 9.30 27.77
C PHE A 733 -7.81 8.35 28.85
N PRO A 734 -8.68 8.83 29.76
CA PRO A 734 -9.34 7.93 30.69
C PRO A 734 -10.27 6.99 29.93
N VAL A 735 -10.22 5.69 30.25
CA VAL A 735 -11.05 4.65 29.62
C VAL A 735 -12.55 5.00 29.73
N ASP A 736 -12.96 5.64 30.82
CA ASP A 736 -14.34 6.10 30.98
C ASP A 736 -14.74 7.17 29.95
N VAL A 737 -13.87 8.13 29.62
CA VAL A 737 -14.18 9.15 28.59
C VAL A 737 -14.34 8.47 27.24
N LEU A 738 -13.44 7.55 26.91
CA LEU A 738 -13.47 6.76 25.70
C LEU A 738 -14.77 5.91 25.60
N ARG A 739 -15.18 5.29 26.72
CA ARG A 739 -16.44 4.54 26.84
C ARG A 739 -17.67 5.41 26.54
N HIS A 740 -17.72 6.62 27.11
CA HIS A 740 -18.87 7.52 26.91
C HIS A 740 -18.99 8.01 25.46
N ILE A 741 -17.87 8.17 24.75
CA ILE A 741 -17.88 8.64 23.35
C ILE A 741 -18.27 7.49 22.40
N GLN A 742 -17.72 6.29 22.61
CA GLN A 742 -17.99 5.12 21.76
C GLN A 742 -19.35 4.46 22.05
N GLY A 743 -19.86 4.58 23.28
CA GLY A 743 -21.11 3.94 23.69
C GLY A 743 -21.02 2.42 23.82
N THR A 744 -19.80 1.88 23.97
CA THR A 744 -19.51 0.44 24.02
C THR A 744 -19.47 -0.08 25.46
N ASP A 745 -19.68 -1.38 25.64
CA ASP A 745 -19.49 -2.03 26.93
C ASP A 745 -18.03 -1.94 27.43
N TYR A 746 -17.86 -1.82 28.75
CA TYR A 746 -16.54 -1.60 29.37
C TYR A 746 -15.60 -2.80 29.19
N GLN A 747 -16.10 -4.04 29.24
CA GLN A 747 -15.26 -5.23 29.08
C GLN A 747 -14.80 -5.40 27.62
N ALA A 748 -15.71 -5.15 26.67
CA ALA A 748 -15.36 -5.14 25.24
C ALA A 748 -14.30 -4.06 24.93
N LEU A 749 -14.42 -2.88 25.54
CA LEU A 749 -13.46 -1.79 25.38
C LEU A 749 -12.06 -2.15 25.94
N LEU A 750 -12.00 -2.77 27.12
CA LEU A 750 -10.73 -3.20 27.70
C LEU A 750 -10.05 -4.29 26.86
N GLN A 751 -10.82 -5.23 26.31
CA GLN A 751 -10.28 -6.24 25.39
C GLN A 751 -9.68 -5.60 24.12
N GLN A 752 -10.32 -4.56 23.60
CA GLN A 752 -9.78 -3.80 22.46
C GLN A 752 -8.50 -3.04 22.83
N LEU A 753 -8.47 -2.37 23.98
CA LEU A 753 -7.25 -1.69 24.46
C LEU A 753 -6.10 -2.67 24.71
N THR A 754 -6.39 -3.86 25.24
CA THR A 754 -5.36 -4.91 25.44
C THR A 754 -4.76 -5.37 24.12
N ARG A 755 -5.55 -5.42 23.04
CA ARG A 755 -5.03 -5.71 21.69
C ARG A 755 -4.18 -4.56 21.15
N LEU A 756 -4.60 -3.31 21.38
CA LEU A 756 -3.80 -2.14 21.00
C LEU A 756 -2.46 -2.07 21.74
N ASP A 757 -2.44 -2.50 23.01
CA ASP A 757 -1.22 -2.62 23.82
C ASP A 757 -0.30 -3.74 23.28
N ALA A 758 -0.87 -4.89 22.90
CA ALA A 758 -0.11 -6.00 22.31
C ALA A 758 0.52 -5.67 20.95
N GLU A 759 -0.10 -4.78 20.18
CA GLU A 759 0.44 -4.25 18.91
C GLU A 759 1.38 -3.04 19.11
N GLU A 760 1.74 -2.73 20.36
CA GLU A 760 2.60 -1.59 20.75
C GLU A 760 2.08 -0.22 20.23
N VAL A 761 0.75 -0.09 20.05
CA VAL A 761 0.11 1.15 19.59
C VAL A 761 -0.33 2.02 20.77
N THR A 762 -0.73 1.39 21.87
CA THR A 762 -0.99 2.04 23.17
C THR A 762 -0.14 1.42 24.27
N GLN A 763 -0.07 2.08 25.42
CA GLN A 763 0.56 1.52 26.61
C GLN A 763 -0.25 1.91 27.85
N LEU A 764 -0.61 0.91 28.66
CA LEU A 764 -1.27 1.13 29.94
C LEU A 764 -0.34 1.88 30.90
N GLU A 765 -0.67 3.14 31.21
CA GLU A 765 0.09 3.95 32.17
C GLU A 765 -0.26 3.60 33.62
N ARG A 766 -1.55 3.50 33.98
CA ARG A 766 -2.07 3.21 35.35
C ARG A 766 -3.50 2.66 35.33
N GLU A 767 -3.86 1.82 36.32
CA GLU A 767 -5.22 1.20 36.44
C GLU A 767 -6.18 1.87 37.44
N ASN A 768 -5.72 2.59 38.47
CA ASN A 768 -6.59 3.29 39.45
C ASN A 768 -5.81 4.26 40.39
N PRO A 769 -6.44 5.30 41.00
CA PRO A 769 -7.84 5.78 40.85
C PRO A 769 -7.95 7.21 40.25
N GLU A 770 -9.04 7.55 39.55
CA GLU A 770 -9.30 8.94 39.12
C GLU A 770 -10.46 9.63 39.88
N ARG A 771 -10.17 10.85 40.35
CA ARG A 771 -11.14 11.97 40.48
C ARG A 771 -10.43 13.27 40.08
N VAL A 772 -10.80 13.85 38.94
CA VAL A 772 -10.32 15.19 38.51
C VAL A 772 -11.49 16.16 38.50
N HIS A 773 -11.36 17.26 39.25
CA HIS A 773 -12.38 18.30 39.39
C HIS A 773 -11.92 19.66 38.81
N LEU A 774 -12.91 20.38 38.25
CA LEU A 774 -12.83 21.51 37.32
C LEU A 774 -12.57 22.90 37.95
N PHE A 775 -12.16 23.83 37.07
CA PHE A 775 -11.99 25.27 37.30
C PHE A 775 -13.27 26.01 37.75
N ALA A 776 -13.11 26.96 38.68
CA ALA A 776 -14.10 27.98 39.00
C ALA A 776 -13.72 29.33 38.34
N THR A 777 -14.08 29.52 37.05
CA THR A 777 -14.24 30.79 36.27
C THR A 777 -13.41 32.05 36.63
N ARG A 778 -12.84 32.86 35.71
CA ARG A 778 -12.65 32.97 34.23
C ARG A 778 -11.75 34.23 34.07
N CYS A 779 -10.80 34.40 33.15
CA CYS A 779 -11.03 34.70 31.73
C CYS A 779 -9.69 35.10 31.08
N CYS A 780 -9.47 34.62 29.84
CA CYS A 780 -8.62 35.20 28.80
C CYS A 780 -7.07 35.20 28.94
N LYS A 781 -6.50 34.36 28.07
CA LYS A 781 -5.29 34.53 27.23
C LYS A 781 -3.91 34.04 27.74
N ARG A 782 -3.34 33.21 26.84
CA ARG A 782 -1.93 33.09 26.40
C ARG A 782 -0.95 32.24 27.23
N SER A 783 -0.82 30.97 26.79
CA SER A 783 0.42 30.16 26.70
C SER A 783 1.17 29.83 28.02
N PRO A 784 2.23 29.00 27.98
CA PRO A 784 2.20 27.54 27.90
C PRO A 784 2.67 26.92 29.23
N ILE A 785 2.22 25.71 29.58
CA ILE A 785 2.84 24.97 30.68
C ILE A 785 3.74 23.89 30.08
N ARG A 786 5.05 24.18 30.17
CA ARG A 786 6.16 23.23 30.06
C ARG A 786 6.11 22.20 31.19
N ALA A 787 6.71 21.05 30.88
CA ALA A 787 7.25 20.02 31.77
C ALA A 787 6.32 18.85 32.15
N CYS A 788 6.50 17.73 31.44
CA CYS A 788 6.95 16.49 32.07
C CYS A 788 7.57 15.56 31.01
N SER A 789 8.88 15.38 31.09
CA SER A 789 9.70 14.46 30.27
C SER A 789 9.50 13.03 30.74
N SER A 790 8.82 12.22 29.93
CA SER A 790 8.69 10.77 30.05
C SER A 790 8.84 10.17 28.65
N PRO A 791 9.59 9.06 28.46
CA PRO A 791 9.78 8.41 27.14
C PRO A 791 8.46 8.02 26.43
N ALA A 792 7.38 7.75 27.19
CA ALA A 792 6.06 7.47 26.61
C ALA A 792 5.41 8.69 25.91
N ALA A 793 5.97 9.90 26.07
CA ALA A 793 5.36 11.14 25.61
C ALA A 793 5.51 11.41 24.10
N VAL A 794 6.44 10.74 23.41
CA VAL A 794 6.75 11.04 22.01
C VAL A 794 5.95 10.14 21.07
N LYS A 795 5.93 8.81 21.32
CA LYS A 795 5.17 7.82 20.53
C LYS A 795 3.71 8.21 20.33
N PHE A 796 3.04 8.71 21.38
CA PHE A 796 1.62 9.08 21.28
C PHE A 796 1.37 10.41 20.55
N THR A 797 2.32 11.36 20.58
CA THR A 797 2.18 12.64 19.86
C THR A 797 2.21 12.41 18.34
N VAL A 798 3.06 11.49 17.90
CA VAL A 798 3.21 11.06 16.50
C VAL A 798 1.99 10.26 16.04
N VAL A 799 1.54 9.29 16.83
CA VAL A 799 0.32 8.51 16.59
C VAL A 799 -0.92 9.43 16.57
N SER A 800 -1.01 10.38 17.50
CA SER A 800 -2.12 11.34 17.56
C SER A 800 -2.16 12.27 16.36
N ALA A 801 -1.02 12.74 15.82
CA ALA A 801 -0.98 13.57 14.62
C ALA A 801 -1.50 12.83 13.38
N ILE A 802 -1.13 11.56 13.21
CA ILE A 802 -1.62 10.68 12.14
C ILE A 802 -3.12 10.39 12.31
N ILE A 803 -3.59 10.25 13.54
CA ILE A 803 -4.99 9.95 13.80
C ILE A 803 -5.89 11.19 13.73
N TRP A 804 -5.40 12.35 14.17
CA TRP A 804 -5.97 13.66 13.88
C TRP A 804 -5.90 14.00 12.40
N SER A 805 -5.37 13.10 11.56
CA SER A 805 -5.52 13.07 10.11
C SER A 805 -6.61 12.09 9.60
N GLY A 806 -7.49 11.54 10.46
CA GLY A 806 -8.62 10.64 10.08
C GLY A 806 -10.08 10.83 10.59
N ALA A 807 -10.47 11.66 11.58
CA ALA A 807 -11.88 11.82 12.01
C ALA A 807 -12.82 12.98 11.47
N MET A 808 -14.00 12.56 10.95
CA MET A 808 -15.44 12.95 10.99
C MET A 808 -16.11 14.33 10.58
N PRO A 809 -17.34 14.29 9.95
CA PRO A 809 -18.12 15.44 9.49
C PRO A 809 -18.95 16.15 10.59
N PRO A 810 -19.42 17.40 10.38
CA PRO A 810 -20.06 18.20 11.42
C PRO A 810 -21.47 17.68 11.78
N ILE A 811 -21.65 17.30 13.05
CA ILE A 811 -22.96 17.07 13.65
C ILE A 811 -23.73 18.40 13.63
N GLY A 812 -24.89 18.38 12.96
CA GLY A 812 -25.72 19.54 12.69
C GLY A 812 -26.14 20.31 13.95
N ARG A 813 -25.90 21.63 13.91
CA ARG A 813 -26.47 22.59 14.85
C ARG A 813 -28.00 22.63 14.68
N ARG A 814 -28.73 21.94 15.55
CA ARG A 814 -30.11 22.28 15.89
C ARG A 814 -30.18 22.61 17.38
N CYS A 815 -29.93 23.87 17.72
CA CYS A 815 -30.71 24.63 18.70
C CYS A 815 -30.12 26.03 18.91
N ALA A 816 -31.02 26.98 19.15
CA ALA A 816 -30.80 28.37 19.56
C ALA A 816 -30.35 29.38 18.48
N ARG A 817 -31.29 29.71 17.59
CA ARG A 817 -31.58 31.13 17.29
C ARG A 817 -32.42 31.67 18.45
N SER A 818 -31.88 32.61 19.23
CA SER A 818 -32.60 33.81 19.69
C SER A 818 -31.74 34.66 20.61
N THR A 819 -31.78 35.96 20.34
CA THR A 819 -31.44 37.10 21.22
C THR A 819 -29.96 37.32 21.58
N ALA A 820 -29.36 38.20 20.78
CA ALA A 820 -28.26 39.07 21.16
C ALA A 820 -28.75 40.11 22.19
N ILE A 821 -28.07 40.22 23.33
CA ILE A 821 -27.96 41.45 24.12
C ILE A 821 -26.53 41.53 24.68
N ALA A 822 -25.82 42.57 24.28
CA ALA A 822 -24.55 42.99 24.87
C ALA A 822 -24.80 43.66 26.23
N CYS A 823 -23.98 43.38 27.25
CA CYS A 823 -23.72 44.30 28.35
C CYS A 823 -22.44 43.91 29.12
N SER A 824 -21.66 44.94 29.47
CA SER A 824 -20.36 44.92 30.13
C SER A 824 -20.49 44.81 31.67
N PRO A 825 -19.36 44.68 32.42
CA PRO A 825 -19.34 44.18 33.79
C PRO A 825 -19.33 45.30 34.85
N ALA A 826 -20.17 45.20 35.88
CA ALA A 826 -19.92 45.71 37.23
C ALA A 826 -21.05 45.33 38.19
N ALA A 827 -20.68 45.18 39.47
CA ALA A 827 -21.50 45.36 40.67
C ALA A 827 -22.16 44.11 41.31
N TRP A 828 -21.55 43.72 42.44
CA TRP A 828 -22.16 43.63 43.79
C TRP A 828 -22.17 42.27 44.50
N CYS A 829 -21.34 42.24 45.55
CA CYS A 829 -21.50 41.54 46.81
C CYS A 829 -22.94 41.48 47.34
N ARG A 830 -23.33 40.35 47.94
CA ARG A 830 -23.76 40.25 49.37
C ARG A 830 -24.19 38.81 49.71
N SER A 831 -23.66 38.33 50.85
CA SER A 831 -24.26 37.45 51.89
C SER A 831 -25.64 36.81 51.59
N GLY A 832 -25.93 35.56 51.93
CA GLY A 832 -25.28 34.58 52.79
C GLY A 832 -26.29 33.51 53.23
N ALA A 833 -25.77 32.40 53.76
CA ALA A 833 -26.41 31.42 54.66
C ALA A 833 -27.58 30.55 54.13
N THR A 834 -27.32 29.24 53.99
CA THR A 834 -27.82 28.13 54.86
C THR A 834 -27.85 26.80 54.10
N ALA A 835 -27.03 25.84 54.55
CA ALA A 835 -27.33 24.40 54.48
C ALA A 835 -28.25 24.08 55.71
N PRO A 836 -29.00 22.94 55.82
CA PRO A 836 -28.58 21.58 55.45
C PRO A 836 -29.72 20.63 54.96
N CYS A 837 -29.36 19.44 54.46
CA CYS A 837 -29.73 18.13 55.04
C CYS A 837 -29.64 16.98 54.02
N CYS A 838 -28.80 16.00 54.38
CA CYS A 838 -28.84 14.62 53.91
C CYS A 838 -30.21 13.97 54.16
N ALA A 839 -30.62 13.03 53.31
CA ALA A 839 -30.73 11.61 53.67
C ALA A 839 -31.44 10.76 52.59
N ALA A 840 -30.85 9.58 52.37
CA ALA A 840 -31.47 8.30 52.05
C ALA A 840 -32.08 8.08 50.65
N LEU A 841 -31.47 7.18 49.86
CA LEU A 841 -31.97 5.79 49.75
C LEU A 841 -31.04 4.94 48.87
N THR A 842 -30.41 3.97 49.50
CA THR A 842 -29.85 2.76 48.91
C THR A 842 -30.96 1.74 48.59
N ALA A 843 -30.76 1.04 47.47
CA ALA A 843 -31.24 -0.30 47.14
C ALA A 843 -32.73 -0.50 46.75
N ARG A 844 -33.00 -0.44 45.44
CA ARG A 844 -33.28 -1.64 44.62
C ARG A 844 -32.97 -1.39 43.16
#